data_AF-A0AAV2HSJ2-F1
#
_entry.id   AF-A0AAV2HSJ2-F1
#
_cell.length_a   1.000
_cell.length_b   1.000
_cell.length_c   1.000
_cell.angle_alpha   90.00
_cell.angle_beta   90.00
_cell.angle_gamma   90.00
#
_symmetry.space_group_name_H-M   'P 1'
#
loop_
_entity.id
_entity.type
_entity.pdbx_description
1 polymer ?
#
loop_
_entity_poly.entity_id
_entity_poly.type
_entity_poly.pdbx_seq_one_letter_code
_entity_poly.pdbx_strand_id
1 'polypeptide(L)'
;MAHRSIFAGKFVGRFFVNRLCLPISCNNANNLNLSFINLKCFKSTQTNLEEQQESSYTHAQVPKWKTLTGNHQHPEIDLTFENAKEAYKSKRTSELFRALMVFHLCSLEVLVNNQKKILKWSRKILGKRLFVAMMRLTFYGHFVAGEDQDEIKPLITRNRKFGVKSILDYSAEEDLTSEEAVEAEMEGCLPTSHEVDNPGQEAGTKYRAHEEFGDRREKVMSARTYFYEGEDQCDKNMQIFLNCIDAVSHATEKSGFAAVKLTALGKPALLLQMSEVLVTIKQFFKLLQTTQGQIDKGTLRFGLEDFDARLSEIGVQRKDGSKRNWVSVKDISVEGHEVDLLDWDNLLEINRSLSKVLVVPNLKTGQFQPLVERITDEEEYQMKGMLRRVNTIAKYATEKEVRIMIDAEQSYFQPAIRRLTMEMMRKFNKERSVVFNTYQSYTKEALNDILVDLDLARREDFYFGAKLVRGAYMEQERERALSLGYDDPINPTYEATAEMMHGIIEEVMRQIHLRSVGRIAVMIASHNEDTVRYTIQKMKEYGIGPADRLICFGQLFGMCDQVSFPLGQAGYSVYKYVPFGPVEEVLPYLSRRAMENRGVLAKVKKEKRLLRQEVFRRLRTGQLFYNPSPPVTT
;
A
#
# COMPACT_ATOMS: atom_id res chain seq x y z
N MET A 1 17.19 -50.40 30.53
CA MET A 1 18.30 -49.98 31.43
C MET A 1 18.58 -48.53 31.07
N ALA A 2 18.51 -47.54 31.97
CA ALA A 2 19.40 -47.32 33.12
C ALA A 2 20.85 -47.05 32.65
N HIS A 3 21.53 -45.95 33.02
CA HIS A 3 21.18 -44.93 34.04
C HIS A 3 21.81 -43.55 33.77
N ARG A 4 21.76 -42.68 34.80
CA ARG A 4 22.38 -41.34 34.95
C ARG A 4 23.95 -41.43 34.91
N SER A 5 24.80 -40.39 35.02
CA SER A 5 24.65 -39.03 35.60
C SER A 5 25.87 -38.10 35.34
N ILE A 6 25.63 -36.79 35.18
CA ILE A 6 26.17 -35.59 35.91
C ILE A 6 27.70 -35.41 36.15
N PHE A 7 28.13 -34.12 36.19
CA PHE A 7 29.41 -33.49 36.64
C PHE A 7 30.56 -33.42 35.61
N ALA A 8 31.53 -32.49 35.68
CA ALA A 8 31.52 -31.01 35.88
C ALA A 8 32.97 -30.45 35.89
N GLY A 9 33.16 -29.15 35.61
CA GLY A 9 34.09 -28.32 36.39
C GLY A 9 35.44 -27.84 35.79
N LYS A 10 35.48 -26.54 35.49
CA LYS A 10 36.53 -25.54 35.83
C LYS A 10 38.00 -25.65 35.30
N PHE A 11 38.39 -24.52 34.69
CA PHE A 11 39.59 -23.67 34.95
C PHE A 11 40.94 -23.85 34.21
N VAL A 12 41.27 -22.78 33.45
CA VAL A 12 42.55 -22.02 33.41
C VAL A 12 43.81 -22.64 32.76
N GLY A 13 44.35 -21.89 31.78
CA GLY A 13 45.72 -21.94 31.23
C GLY A 13 45.99 -20.69 30.38
N ARG A 14 47.24 -20.19 30.27
CA ARG A 14 47.55 -18.87 29.68
C ARG A 14 48.98 -18.77 29.11
N PHE A 15 49.15 -17.94 28.06
CA PHE A 15 50.40 -17.45 27.43
C PHE A 15 51.31 -18.41 26.64
N PHE A 16 51.46 -18.14 25.34
CA PHE A 16 52.70 -17.71 24.63
C PHE A 16 52.30 -17.21 23.20
N VAL A 17 52.97 -16.36 22.40
CA VAL A 17 53.85 -15.16 22.55
C VAL A 17 55.04 -15.21 21.56
N ASN A 18 55.30 -14.07 20.88
CA ASN A 18 56.41 -13.75 19.95
C ASN A 18 56.44 -14.44 18.56
N ARG A 19 57.09 -13.87 17.50
CA ARG A 19 57.26 -12.47 17.03
C ARG A 19 58.08 -12.51 15.71
N LEU A 20 57.87 -11.60 14.76
CA LEU A 20 58.93 -11.20 13.79
C LEU A 20 58.62 -9.84 13.12
N CYS A 21 59.68 -9.19 12.62
CA CYS A 21 59.83 -7.78 12.22
C CYS A 21 61.03 -7.72 11.24
N LEU A 22 61.32 -6.73 10.38
CA LEU A 22 60.77 -5.44 9.90
C LEU A 22 61.59 -5.14 8.59
N PRO A 23 61.63 -3.95 7.93
CA PRO A 23 60.80 -2.73 7.92
C PRO A 23 60.32 -2.34 6.49
N ILE A 24 59.77 -1.13 6.28
CA ILE A 24 60.25 -0.14 5.28
C ILE A 24 59.58 1.24 5.46
N SER A 25 60.29 2.29 5.01
CA SER A 25 60.08 3.73 5.18
C SER A 25 58.67 4.31 4.88
N CYS A 26 58.34 5.42 5.56
CA CYS A 26 57.30 6.37 5.13
C CYS A 26 57.94 7.63 4.53
N ASN A 27 57.32 8.19 3.49
CA ASN A 27 57.43 9.60 3.10
C ASN A 27 56.19 10.02 2.29
N ASN A 28 55.74 11.26 2.52
CA ASN A 28 54.76 12.12 1.81
C ASN A 28 54.10 11.62 0.50
N ALA A 29 52.81 11.89 0.21
CA ALA A 29 51.73 12.55 0.97
C ALA A 29 50.37 12.36 0.25
N ASN A 30 49.25 12.74 0.89
CA ASN A 30 47.91 13.07 0.34
C ASN A 30 47.28 12.07 -0.68
N ASN A 31 46.15 11.40 -0.40
CA ASN A 31 44.88 12.06 -0.07
C ASN A 31 43.85 11.14 0.63
N LEU A 32 42.98 11.78 1.41
CA LEU A 32 41.64 11.38 1.88
C LEU A 32 41.16 9.95 1.57
N ASN A 33 41.12 9.11 2.60
CA ASN A 33 40.32 7.88 2.63
C ASN A 33 39.42 7.91 3.88
N LEU A 34 38.09 7.98 3.67
CA LEU A 34 37.12 8.27 4.73
C LEU A 34 36.78 7.02 5.55
N SER A 35 37.58 6.73 6.57
CA SER A 35 37.26 5.74 7.60
C SER A 35 37.72 6.22 8.99
N PHE A 36 36.98 5.81 10.04
CA PHE A 36 37.23 6.12 11.45
C PHE A 36 37.24 7.61 11.87
N ILE A 37 36.06 8.23 11.91
CA ILE A 37 35.79 9.31 12.88
C ILE A 37 35.27 8.69 14.19
N ASN A 38 35.71 9.24 15.33
CA ASN A 38 35.62 8.62 16.65
C ASN A 38 34.19 8.34 17.15
N LEU A 39 33.91 7.07 17.47
CA LEU A 39 32.67 6.60 18.12
C LEU A 39 32.51 7.03 19.60
N LYS A 40 33.19 8.11 20.03
CA LYS A 40 33.19 8.62 21.41
C LYS A 40 32.40 9.92 21.60
N CYS A 41 32.33 10.81 20.60
CA CYS A 41 31.59 12.07 20.73
C CYS A 41 30.07 11.89 20.73
N PHE A 42 29.55 10.75 20.27
CA PHE A 42 28.10 10.48 20.22
C PHE A 42 27.48 10.12 21.59
N LYS A 43 28.28 9.71 22.59
CA LYS A 43 27.75 9.30 23.91
C LYS A 43 27.57 10.45 24.89
N SER A 44 28.32 11.55 24.75
CA SER A 44 28.22 12.73 25.61
C SER A 44 27.07 13.67 25.21
N THR A 45 26.68 13.69 23.94
CA THR A 45 25.52 14.47 23.47
C THR A 45 24.19 13.77 23.78
N GLN A 46 24.16 12.44 23.77
CA GLN A 46 22.95 11.68 24.11
C GLN A 46 22.58 11.82 25.59
N THR A 47 23.54 11.63 26.49
CA THR A 47 23.36 11.77 27.95
C THR A 47 22.94 13.18 28.38
N ASN A 48 23.51 14.24 27.79
CA ASN A 48 23.11 15.61 28.10
C ASN A 48 21.71 15.99 27.57
N LEU A 49 21.17 15.27 26.58
CA LEU A 49 19.78 15.43 26.16
C LEU A 49 18.83 14.63 27.08
N GLU A 50 19.22 13.42 27.47
CA GLU A 50 18.45 12.57 28.38
C GLU A 50 18.28 13.25 29.77
N GLU A 51 19.38 13.71 30.40
CA GLU A 51 19.32 14.39 31.72
C GLU A 51 18.55 15.74 31.68
N GLN A 52 18.54 16.45 30.54
CA GLN A 52 17.74 17.67 30.39
C GLN A 52 16.26 17.40 30.07
N GLN A 53 15.90 16.23 29.53
CA GLN A 53 14.50 15.86 29.33
C GLN A 53 13.86 15.27 30.60
N GLU A 54 14.56 14.42 31.36
CA GLU A 54 13.99 13.72 32.52
C GLU A 54 13.49 14.67 33.63
N SER A 55 14.12 15.84 33.81
CA SER A 55 13.76 16.80 34.88
C SER A 55 12.42 17.54 34.68
N SER A 56 11.71 17.34 33.57
CA SER A 56 10.46 18.06 33.24
C SER A 56 9.19 17.19 33.19
N TYR A 57 9.28 15.89 33.45
CA TYR A 57 8.14 14.95 33.36
C TYR A 57 7.14 15.01 34.53
N THR A 58 6.82 16.21 35.04
CA THR A 58 5.68 16.46 35.92
C THR A 58 4.35 16.37 35.15
N HIS A 59 3.85 15.15 34.93
CA HIS A 59 2.51 14.83 34.37
C HIS A 59 1.96 15.87 33.37
N ALA A 60 2.69 16.09 32.27
CA ALA A 60 2.24 16.96 31.19
C ALA A 60 0.87 16.49 30.67
N GLN A 61 -0.16 17.32 30.79
CA GLN A 61 -1.50 16.97 30.36
C GLN A 61 -1.50 16.77 28.83
N VAL A 62 -1.99 15.62 28.37
CA VAL A 62 -2.20 15.36 26.94
C VAL A 62 -2.99 16.52 26.35
N PRO A 63 -2.54 17.15 25.24
CA PRO A 63 -3.24 18.28 24.65
C PRO A 63 -4.71 17.94 24.41
N LYS A 64 -5.61 18.68 25.05
CA LYS A 64 -7.06 18.54 24.85
C LYS A 64 -7.44 19.18 23.51
N TRP A 65 -7.26 18.42 22.44
CA TRP A 65 -7.75 18.75 21.11
C TRP A 65 -9.26 19.04 21.18
N LYS A 66 -9.70 20.11 20.51
CA LYS A 66 -11.13 20.48 20.45
C LYS A 66 -11.87 19.53 19.52
N THR A 67 -13.15 19.25 19.78
CA THR A 67 -14.02 18.52 18.85
C THR A 67 -14.08 19.25 17.50
N LEU A 68 -13.93 18.53 16.38
CA LEU A 68 -13.86 19.16 15.06
C LEU A 68 -15.20 19.74 14.60
N THR A 69 -16.30 19.05 14.86
CA THR A 69 -17.65 19.60 14.67
C THR A 69 -18.53 19.31 15.88
N GLY A 70 -19.25 20.33 16.36
CA GLY A 70 -20.25 20.19 17.42
C GLY A 70 -19.76 19.54 18.73
N ASN A 71 -20.67 18.84 19.39
CA ASN A 71 -20.43 18.14 20.65
C ASN A 71 -20.65 16.63 20.46
N HIS A 72 -19.73 15.98 19.73
CA HIS A 72 -19.85 14.58 19.32
C HIS A 72 -19.93 13.63 20.52
N GLN A 73 -21.00 12.84 20.56
CA GLN A 73 -21.02 11.61 21.36
C GLN A 73 -20.17 10.56 20.66
N HIS A 74 -19.05 10.17 21.29
CA HIS A 74 -18.36 8.93 20.94
C HIS A 74 -19.18 7.76 21.52
N PRO A 75 -19.76 6.87 20.69
CA PRO A 75 -20.64 5.81 21.18
C PRO A 75 -19.83 4.76 21.94
N GLU A 76 -20.42 4.19 22.99
CA GLU A 76 -19.82 3.09 23.72
C GLU A 76 -19.84 1.81 22.87
N ILE A 77 -18.66 1.23 22.64
CA ILE A 77 -18.47 0.02 21.83
C ILE A 77 -17.70 -1.01 22.66
N ASP A 78 -18.13 -2.26 22.57
CA ASP A 78 -17.33 -3.41 23.00
C ASP A 78 -16.09 -3.58 22.11
N LEU A 79 -15.02 -2.87 22.47
CA LEU A 79 -13.72 -2.93 21.81
C LEU A 79 -12.94 -4.24 22.07
N THR A 80 -13.49 -5.19 22.84
CA THR A 80 -12.94 -6.55 22.92
C THR A 80 -13.30 -7.38 21.67
N PHE A 81 -14.34 -7.00 20.94
CA PHE A 81 -14.89 -7.74 19.79
C PHE A 81 -15.22 -9.21 20.14
N GLU A 82 -15.70 -9.46 21.37
CA GLU A 82 -16.06 -10.80 21.86
C GLU A 82 -17.58 -11.08 21.79
N ASN A 83 -18.40 -10.07 21.53
CA ASN A 83 -19.85 -10.23 21.40
C ASN A 83 -20.29 -10.92 20.09
N ALA A 84 -20.27 -12.25 20.09
CA ALA A 84 -20.69 -13.09 18.96
C ALA A 84 -22.12 -12.80 18.43
N LYS A 85 -23.05 -12.33 19.29
CA LYS A 85 -24.42 -12.02 18.87
C LYS A 85 -24.46 -10.79 17.97
N GLU A 86 -23.86 -9.68 18.42
CA GLU A 86 -23.88 -8.43 17.65
C GLU A 86 -22.94 -8.48 16.43
N ALA A 87 -21.88 -9.29 16.48
CA ALA A 87 -21.02 -9.62 15.34
C ALA A 87 -21.76 -10.25 14.15
N TYR A 88 -22.65 -11.21 14.42
CA TYR A 88 -23.29 -12.06 13.39
C TYR A 88 -24.80 -11.81 13.22
N LYS A 89 -25.31 -10.75 13.83
CA LYS A 89 -26.69 -10.25 13.73
C LYS A 89 -27.17 -10.04 12.28
N SER A 90 -26.25 -9.72 11.37
CA SER A 90 -26.48 -9.51 9.93
C SER A 90 -26.58 -10.81 9.10
N LYS A 91 -26.24 -11.97 9.66
CA LYS A 91 -26.09 -13.25 8.97
C LYS A 91 -27.20 -14.24 9.28
N ARG A 92 -27.69 -14.97 8.27
CA ARG A 92 -28.54 -16.17 8.42
C ARG A 92 -27.72 -17.32 9.02
N THR A 93 -28.37 -18.25 9.70
CA THR A 93 -27.67 -19.36 10.38
C THR A 93 -26.94 -20.29 9.40
N SER A 94 -27.46 -20.46 8.17
CA SER A 94 -26.79 -21.19 7.09
C SER A 94 -25.46 -20.55 6.65
N GLU A 95 -25.34 -19.22 6.72
CA GLU A 95 -24.08 -18.52 6.42
C GLU A 95 -23.03 -18.77 7.51
N LEU A 96 -23.45 -18.94 8.78
CA LEU A 96 -22.56 -19.28 9.89
C LEU A 96 -22.05 -20.73 9.77
N PHE A 97 -22.93 -21.67 9.38
CA PHE A 97 -22.51 -23.04 9.06
C PHE A 97 -21.55 -23.08 7.86
N ARG A 98 -21.82 -22.31 6.79
CA ARG A 98 -20.91 -22.18 5.64
C ARG A 98 -19.54 -21.61 6.05
N ALA A 99 -19.50 -20.56 6.85
CA ALA A 99 -18.25 -19.99 7.35
C ALA A 99 -17.47 -20.99 8.22
N LEU A 100 -18.13 -21.70 9.15
CA LEU A 100 -17.49 -22.74 9.96
C LEU A 100 -16.92 -23.89 9.12
N MET A 101 -17.64 -24.31 8.07
CA MET A 101 -17.18 -25.31 7.11
C MET A 101 -15.97 -24.81 6.31
N VAL A 102 -16.04 -23.62 5.70
CA VAL A 102 -14.94 -23.09 4.88
C VAL A 102 -13.70 -22.84 5.73
N PHE A 103 -13.80 -22.20 6.89
CA PHE A 103 -12.66 -22.06 7.79
C PHE A 103 -12.12 -23.41 8.30
N HIS A 104 -12.94 -24.48 8.38
CA HIS A 104 -12.42 -25.82 8.68
C HIS A 104 -11.62 -26.38 7.50
N LEU A 105 -12.11 -26.25 6.26
CA LEU A 105 -11.40 -26.66 5.05
C LEU A 105 -10.07 -25.88 4.85
N CYS A 106 -10.04 -24.57 5.13
CA CYS A 106 -8.81 -23.77 5.16
C CYS A 106 -7.77 -24.25 6.19
N SER A 107 -8.20 -24.96 7.25
CA SER A 107 -7.29 -25.56 8.24
C SER A 107 -6.84 -26.99 7.90
N LEU A 108 -7.17 -27.51 6.71
CA LEU A 108 -6.66 -28.78 6.21
C LEU A 108 -5.48 -28.52 5.27
N GLU A 109 -4.25 -28.68 5.77
CA GLU A 109 -3.05 -28.33 5.01
C GLU A 109 -2.92 -29.08 3.68
N VAL A 110 -3.29 -30.36 3.66
CA VAL A 110 -3.31 -31.20 2.44
C VAL A 110 -4.23 -30.60 1.36
N LEU A 111 -5.35 -29.99 1.76
CA LEU A 111 -6.30 -29.37 0.85
C LEU A 111 -5.74 -28.06 0.28
N VAL A 112 -5.23 -27.17 1.13
CA VAL A 112 -4.67 -25.88 0.71
C VAL A 112 -3.41 -26.09 -0.15
N ASN A 113 -2.49 -26.96 0.26
CA ASN A 113 -1.25 -27.23 -0.48
C ASN A 113 -1.50 -27.88 -1.87
N ASN A 114 -2.62 -28.58 -2.06
CA ASN A 114 -2.97 -29.22 -3.33
C ASN A 114 -4.14 -28.53 -4.05
N GLN A 115 -4.54 -27.32 -3.65
CA GLN A 115 -5.77 -26.66 -4.10
C GLN A 115 -5.92 -26.56 -5.63
N LYS A 116 -4.87 -26.16 -6.37
CA LYS A 116 -4.90 -26.14 -7.86
C LYS A 116 -5.22 -27.52 -8.45
N LYS A 117 -4.66 -28.61 -7.90
CA LYS A 117 -4.90 -29.99 -8.34
C LYS A 117 -6.32 -30.46 -7.97
N ILE A 118 -6.77 -30.19 -6.75
CA ILE A 118 -8.10 -30.56 -6.26
C ILE A 118 -9.21 -29.85 -7.04
N LEU A 119 -9.05 -28.56 -7.36
CA LEU A 119 -10.01 -27.81 -8.18
C LEU A 119 -10.08 -28.37 -9.61
N LYS A 120 -8.93 -28.60 -10.27
CA LYS A 120 -8.93 -29.18 -11.63
C LYS A 120 -9.49 -30.62 -11.67
N TRP A 121 -9.23 -31.44 -10.64
CA TRP A 121 -9.77 -32.80 -10.52
C TRP A 121 -11.29 -32.84 -10.21
N SER A 122 -11.76 -32.02 -9.26
CA SER A 122 -13.18 -31.93 -8.91
C SER A 122 -14.02 -31.33 -10.05
N ARG A 123 -13.51 -30.32 -10.78
CA ARG A 123 -14.15 -29.80 -12.01
C ARG A 123 -14.28 -30.89 -13.08
N LYS A 124 -13.27 -31.77 -13.24
CA LYS A 124 -13.28 -32.89 -14.18
C LYS A 124 -14.29 -33.99 -13.82
N ILE A 125 -14.48 -34.29 -12.54
CA ILE A 125 -15.39 -35.36 -12.08
C ILE A 125 -16.84 -34.89 -11.92
N LEU A 126 -17.06 -33.71 -11.33
CA LEU A 126 -18.41 -33.19 -11.08
C LEU A 126 -19.03 -32.54 -12.32
N GLY A 127 -18.20 -32.09 -13.26
CA GLY A 127 -18.62 -31.24 -14.39
C GLY A 127 -19.02 -29.83 -13.96
N LYS A 128 -19.09 -28.90 -14.91
CA LYS A 128 -19.26 -27.46 -14.66
C LYS A 128 -20.44 -27.13 -13.73
N ARG A 129 -21.63 -27.70 -13.95
CA ARG A 129 -22.83 -27.39 -13.16
C ARG A 129 -22.70 -27.76 -11.67
N LEU A 130 -22.28 -28.99 -11.37
CA LEU A 130 -22.19 -29.47 -9.99
C LEU A 130 -20.96 -28.90 -9.27
N PHE A 131 -19.86 -28.66 -10.00
CA PHE A 131 -18.71 -27.91 -9.48
C PHE A 131 -19.10 -26.47 -9.07
N VAL A 132 -19.82 -25.73 -9.93
CA VAL A 132 -20.33 -24.39 -9.63
C VAL A 132 -21.25 -24.39 -8.41
N ALA A 133 -22.19 -25.33 -8.32
CA ALA A 133 -23.06 -25.48 -7.15
C ALA A 133 -22.28 -25.76 -5.86
N MET A 134 -21.30 -26.68 -5.89
CA MET A 134 -20.40 -26.97 -4.77
C MET A 134 -19.63 -25.72 -4.33
N MET A 135 -19.09 -24.95 -5.27
CA MET A 135 -18.34 -23.73 -4.97
C MET A 135 -19.24 -22.66 -4.33
N ARG A 136 -20.44 -22.39 -4.88
CA ARG A 136 -21.41 -21.40 -4.34
C ARG A 136 -21.92 -21.80 -2.93
N LEU A 137 -21.94 -23.10 -2.59
CA LEU A 137 -22.20 -23.62 -1.24
C LEU A 137 -20.98 -23.55 -0.29
N THR A 138 -19.76 -23.43 -0.80
CA THR A 138 -18.50 -23.49 -0.03
C THR A 138 -17.71 -22.17 -0.13
N PHE A 139 -16.49 -22.20 -0.69
CA PHE A 139 -15.52 -21.11 -0.69
C PHE A 139 -16.02 -19.86 -1.44
N TYR A 140 -16.60 -20.05 -2.62
CA TYR A 140 -17.09 -18.93 -3.44
C TYR A 140 -18.14 -18.15 -2.66
N GLY A 141 -19.20 -18.80 -2.16
CA GLY A 141 -20.25 -18.12 -1.41
C GLY A 141 -19.82 -17.54 -0.06
N HIS A 142 -18.59 -17.80 0.41
CA HIS A 142 -18.04 -17.22 1.64
C HIS A 142 -17.18 -15.97 1.38
N PHE A 143 -16.34 -15.99 0.34
CA PHE A 143 -15.38 -14.92 0.02
C PHE A 143 -15.77 -14.05 -1.19
N VAL A 144 -16.73 -14.47 -2.00
CA VAL A 144 -17.24 -13.78 -3.20
C VAL A 144 -18.75 -13.57 -3.04
N ALA A 145 -19.25 -12.43 -3.52
CA ALA A 145 -20.63 -12.01 -3.25
C ALA A 145 -21.67 -12.56 -4.23
N GLY A 146 -21.29 -12.74 -5.50
CA GLY A 146 -22.17 -13.09 -6.60
C GLY A 146 -21.43 -12.96 -7.95
N GLU A 147 -22.02 -13.51 -9.01
CA GLU A 147 -21.37 -13.61 -10.32
C GLU A 147 -21.34 -12.27 -11.08
N ASP A 148 -22.31 -11.38 -10.82
CA ASP A 148 -22.52 -10.11 -11.53
C ASP A 148 -23.01 -8.97 -10.60
N GLN A 149 -23.34 -7.83 -11.19
CA GLN A 149 -23.82 -6.64 -10.46
C GLN A 149 -25.21 -6.79 -9.84
N ASP A 150 -26.04 -7.73 -10.30
CA ASP A 150 -27.39 -7.96 -9.79
C ASP A 150 -27.38 -8.98 -8.64
N GLU A 151 -26.61 -10.06 -8.74
CA GLU A 151 -26.45 -11.04 -7.66
C GLU A 151 -25.91 -10.41 -6.36
N ILE A 152 -25.08 -9.36 -6.45
CA ILE A 152 -24.49 -8.70 -5.28
C ILE A 152 -25.41 -7.67 -4.60
N LYS A 153 -26.41 -7.10 -5.30
CA LYS A 153 -27.31 -6.06 -4.75
C LYS A 153 -27.98 -6.45 -3.41
N PRO A 154 -28.52 -7.68 -3.23
CA PRO A 154 -29.13 -8.09 -1.96
C PRO A 154 -28.14 -8.14 -0.80
N LEU A 155 -26.89 -8.56 -1.05
CA LEU A 155 -25.84 -8.62 -0.03
C LEU A 155 -25.41 -7.22 0.40
N ILE A 156 -25.13 -6.34 -0.57
CA ILE A 156 -24.69 -4.96 -0.33
C ILE A 156 -25.77 -4.18 0.43
N THR A 157 -27.02 -4.27 -0.05
CA THR A 157 -28.18 -3.64 0.59
C THR A 157 -28.34 -4.11 2.04
N ARG A 158 -28.21 -5.42 2.30
CA ARG A 158 -28.26 -5.98 3.65
C ARG A 158 -27.11 -5.46 4.52
N ASN A 159 -25.86 -5.52 4.05
CA ASN A 159 -24.70 -5.06 4.82
C ASN A 159 -24.86 -3.58 5.21
N ARG A 160 -25.31 -2.72 4.29
CA ARG A 160 -25.52 -1.28 4.53
C ARG A 160 -26.63 -1.01 5.55
N LYS A 161 -27.67 -1.85 5.60
CA LYS A 161 -28.70 -1.81 6.67
C LYS A 161 -28.17 -2.22 8.07
N PHE A 162 -26.96 -2.76 8.17
CA PHE A 162 -26.21 -2.93 9.42
C PHE A 162 -24.97 -2.01 9.50
N GLY A 163 -24.97 -0.90 8.76
CA GLY A 163 -23.92 0.14 8.80
C GLY A 163 -22.64 -0.18 8.02
N VAL A 164 -22.57 -1.31 7.29
CA VAL A 164 -21.37 -1.77 6.58
C VAL A 164 -21.53 -1.58 5.07
N LYS A 165 -20.71 -0.72 4.48
CA LYS A 165 -20.70 -0.39 3.04
C LYS A 165 -19.77 -1.33 2.27
N SER A 166 -19.64 -1.13 0.96
CA SER A 166 -18.80 -1.97 0.09
C SER A 166 -17.76 -1.16 -0.71
N ILE A 167 -16.57 -1.72 -0.86
CA ILE A 167 -15.64 -1.48 -1.97
C ILE A 167 -15.90 -2.64 -2.94
N LEU A 168 -16.17 -2.38 -4.21
CA LEU A 168 -16.39 -3.45 -5.21
C LEU A 168 -15.12 -3.72 -6.01
N ASP A 169 -14.88 -5.01 -6.27
CA ASP A 169 -13.77 -5.53 -7.06
C ASP A 169 -14.25 -6.67 -7.97
N TYR A 170 -14.00 -6.55 -9.27
CA TYR A 170 -14.27 -7.60 -10.26
C TYR A 170 -13.07 -8.56 -10.31
N SER A 171 -13.03 -9.50 -9.37
CA SER A 171 -11.87 -10.37 -9.11
C SER A 171 -11.72 -11.55 -10.09
N ALA A 172 -12.19 -11.39 -11.34
CA ALA A 172 -12.02 -12.34 -12.44
C ALA A 172 -10.58 -12.28 -12.98
N GLU A 173 -9.84 -13.38 -12.94
CA GLU A 173 -8.40 -13.44 -13.21
C GLU A 173 -8.04 -14.56 -14.19
N GLU A 174 -7.06 -14.36 -15.08
CA GLU A 174 -6.56 -15.41 -15.97
C GLU A 174 -5.81 -16.53 -15.18
N ASP A 175 -6.15 -17.81 -15.41
CA ASP A 175 -5.46 -18.98 -14.84
C ASP A 175 -4.18 -19.33 -15.62
N LEU A 176 -3.36 -18.32 -15.95
CA LEU A 176 -2.04 -18.53 -16.56
C LEU A 176 -1.19 -19.46 -15.70
N THR A 177 -0.41 -20.32 -16.33
CA THR A 177 0.72 -21.03 -15.69
C THR A 177 1.76 -20.02 -15.18
N SER A 178 2.80 -20.50 -14.49
CA SER A 178 3.89 -19.63 -14.05
C SER A 178 4.91 -19.37 -15.16
N GLU A 179 5.01 -20.24 -16.17
CA GLU A 179 5.83 -20.04 -17.37
C GLU A 179 5.23 -18.91 -18.24
N GLU A 180 3.95 -19.01 -18.62
CA GLU A 180 3.23 -17.96 -19.37
C GLU A 180 3.21 -16.60 -18.62
N ALA A 181 3.19 -16.63 -17.29
CA ALA A 181 3.23 -15.41 -16.47
C ALA A 181 4.63 -14.76 -16.41
N VAL A 182 5.71 -15.55 -16.43
CA VAL A 182 7.08 -15.03 -16.56
C VAL A 182 7.27 -14.43 -17.95
N GLU A 183 6.83 -15.12 -19.01
CA GLU A 183 6.92 -14.66 -20.40
C GLU A 183 6.21 -13.29 -20.58
N ALA A 184 4.94 -13.19 -20.19
CA ALA A 184 4.15 -11.95 -20.29
C ALA A 184 4.63 -10.81 -19.36
N GLU A 185 5.25 -11.11 -18.22
CA GLU A 185 5.89 -10.09 -17.39
C GLU A 185 7.17 -9.56 -18.03
N MET A 186 8.01 -10.44 -18.58
CA MET A 186 9.26 -10.03 -19.23
C MET A 186 8.98 -9.21 -20.50
N GLU A 187 8.06 -9.63 -21.37
CA GLU A 187 7.60 -8.83 -22.52
C GLU A 187 6.99 -7.48 -22.07
N GLY A 188 6.16 -7.50 -21.02
CA GLY A 188 5.56 -6.29 -20.44
C GLY A 188 6.53 -5.33 -19.75
N CYS A 189 7.72 -5.78 -19.37
CA CYS A 189 8.70 -5.00 -18.61
C CYS A 189 10.00 -4.66 -19.35
N LEU A 190 10.32 -5.34 -20.44
CA LEU A 190 11.47 -4.98 -21.28
C LEU A 190 11.22 -3.63 -21.99
N PRO A 191 12.22 -2.72 -22.06
CA PRO A 191 12.12 -1.52 -22.90
C PRO A 191 11.98 -1.90 -24.37
N THR A 192 11.41 -1.02 -25.17
CA THR A 192 11.22 -1.28 -26.62
C THR A 192 12.53 -1.05 -27.41
N SER A 193 13.52 -0.39 -26.80
CA SER A 193 14.90 -0.30 -27.29
C SER A 193 15.76 -1.50 -26.85
N HIS A 194 16.38 -2.19 -27.83
CA HIS A 194 17.28 -3.33 -27.59
C HIS A 194 18.77 -2.95 -27.44
N GLU A 195 19.11 -1.65 -27.40
CA GLU A 195 20.50 -1.18 -27.41
C GLU A 195 20.79 -0.20 -26.26
N VAL A 196 21.47 -0.68 -25.21
CA VAL A 196 22.86 -0.29 -24.88
C VAL A 196 23.34 -1.10 -23.66
N ASP A 197 24.43 -1.85 -23.83
CA ASP A 197 25.19 -2.41 -22.71
C ASP A 197 25.87 -1.26 -21.93
N ASN A 198 25.45 -1.03 -20.68
CA ASN A 198 26.04 -0.01 -19.81
C ASN A 198 26.49 -0.63 -18.46
N PRO A 199 27.62 -1.36 -18.45
CA PRO A 199 28.09 -2.09 -17.27
C PRO A 199 28.75 -1.15 -16.24
N GLY A 200 27.97 -0.47 -15.39
CA GLY A 200 28.57 0.49 -14.45
C GLY A 200 27.72 1.21 -13.41
N GLN A 201 26.54 0.71 -13.00
CA GLN A 201 25.75 1.37 -11.94
C GLN A 201 24.94 0.41 -11.04
N GLU A 202 25.37 0.29 -9.79
CA GLU A 202 24.75 -0.54 -8.74
C GLU A 202 23.34 -0.05 -8.30
N ALA A 203 22.91 1.12 -8.77
CA ALA A 203 21.58 1.67 -8.51
C ALA A 203 20.45 1.00 -9.33
N GLY A 204 20.79 0.33 -10.45
CA GLY A 204 19.81 -0.10 -11.45
C GLY A 204 19.16 -1.48 -11.25
N THR A 205 19.50 -2.24 -10.20
CA THR A 205 18.98 -3.62 -10.04
C THR A 205 17.50 -3.66 -9.66
N LYS A 206 17.03 -2.73 -8.82
CA LYS A 206 15.67 -2.76 -8.28
C LYS A 206 14.60 -2.53 -9.35
N TYR A 207 14.79 -1.57 -10.24
CA TYR A 207 13.78 -1.06 -11.18
C TYR A 207 13.79 -1.75 -12.55
N ARG A 208 14.36 -2.96 -12.65
CA ARG A 208 14.33 -3.80 -13.85
C ARG A 208 13.49 -5.06 -13.62
N ALA A 209 12.99 -5.68 -14.68
CA ALA A 209 12.44 -7.03 -14.58
C ALA A 209 13.56 -8.07 -14.48
N HIS A 210 13.26 -9.20 -13.83
CA HIS A 210 14.16 -10.33 -13.64
C HIS A 210 13.33 -11.61 -13.69
N GLU A 211 13.78 -12.59 -14.46
CA GLU A 211 13.03 -13.81 -14.79
C GLU A 211 12.62 -14.63 -13.54
N GLU A 212 13.52 -14.73 -12.56
CA GLU A 212 13.29 -15.33 -11.22
C GLU A 212 12.04 -14.78 -10.51
N PHE A 213 11.63 -13.55 -10.82
CA PHE A 213 10.49 -12.86 -10.20
C PHE A 213 9.40 -12.49 -11.22
N GLY A 214 9.41 -13.10 -12.40
CA GLY A 214 8.46 -12.83 -13.48
C GLY A 214 7.01 -13.18 -13.13
N ASP A 215 6.76 -14.32 -12.47
CA ASP A 215 5.42 -14.60 -11.92
C ASP A 215 5.18 -13.74 -10.66
N ARG A 216 4.75 -12.49 -10.89
CA ARG A 216 4.32 -11.52 -9.88
C ARG A 216 3.16 -11.99 -8.98
N ARG A 217 2.70 -13.24 -9.07
CA ARG A 217 1.74 -13.87 -8.14
C ARG A 217 2.42 -14.78 -7.10
N GLU A 218 3.68 -15.20 -7.29
CA GLU A 218 4.36 -16.07 -6.31
C GLU A 218 4.59 -15.35 -4.97
N LYS A 219 4.30 -16.03 -3.86
CA LYS A 219 4.38 -15.52 -2.47
C LYS A 219 3.57 -14.23 -2.23
N VAL A 220 2.66 -13.87 -3.14
CA VAL A 220 1.69 -12.77 -2.99
C VAL A 220 0.41 -13.33 -2.37
N MET A 221 0.23 -13.07 -1.07
CA MET A 221 -0.82 -13.73 -0.28
C MET A 221 -2.23 -13.18 -0.53
N SER A 222 -2.38 -11.96 -1.05
CA SER A 222 -3.66 -11.25 -0.96
C SER A 222 -4.10 -10.37 -2.13
N ALA A 223 -3.19 -9.91 -3.00
CA ALA A 223 -3.49 -8.99 -4.10
C ALA A 223 -3.81 -9.72 -5.41
N ARG A 224 -4.42 -9.02 -6.37
CA ARG A 224 -4.47 -9.40 -7.79
C ARG A 224 -3.23 -8.88 -8.52
N THR A 225 -2.82 -9.61 -9.56
CA THR A 225 -1.77 -9.22 -10.52
C THR A 225 -2.41 -9.14 -11.91
N TYR A 226 -1.92 -8.22 -12.75
CA TYR A 226 -2.25 -8.11 -14.17
C TYR A 226 -0.95 -8.18 -14.98
N PHE A 227 -0.94 -8.98 -16.04
CA PHE A 227 0.14 -9.02 -17.03
C PHE A 227 -0.27 -8.20 -18.27
N TYR A 228 0.68 -7.86 -19.13
CA TYR A 228 0.44 -6.96 -20.26
C TYR A 228 0.34 -7.74 -21.58
N GLU A 229 -0.87 -7.79 -22.14
CA GLU A 229 -1.17 -8.41 -23.44
C GLU A 229 -1.39 -7.36 -24.55
N GLY A 230 -0.90 -6.13 -24.35
CA GLY A 230 -1.10 -5.01 -25.28
C GLY A 230 -2.21 -4.01 -24.87
N GLU A 231 -2.29 -2.93 -25.65
CA GLU A 231 -3.16 -1.78 -25.39
C GLU A 231 -4.67 -2.12 -25.46
N ASP A 232 -5.08 -3.06 -26.32
CA ASP A 232 -6.47 -3.53 -26.43
C ASP A 232 -6.94 -4.23 -25.13
N GLN A 233 -6.07 -5.02 -24.49
CA GLN A 233 -6.37 -5.63 -23.19
C GLN A 233 -6.42 -4.56 -22.09
N CYS A 234 -5.60 -3.51 -22.18
CA CYS A 234 -5.64 -2.37 -21.27
C CYS A 234 -6.93 -1.55 -21.41
N ASP A 235 -7.49 -1.41 -22.61
CA ASP A 235 -8.81 -0.78 -22.82
C ASP A 235 -9.98 -1.68 -22.39
N LYS A 236 -9.87 -3.01 -22.53
CA LYS A 236 -10.80 -3.97 -21.89
C LYS A 236 -10.77 -3.85 -20.36
N ASN A 237 -9.59 -3.76 -19.76
CA ASN A 237 -9.42 -3.53 -18.32
C ASN A 237 -10.00 -2.18 -17.87
N MET A 238 -9.81 -1.10 -18.65
CA MET A 238 -10.48 0.17 -18.41
C MET A 238 -12.01 -0.01 -18.36
N GLN A 239 -12.60 -0.70 -19.34
CA GLN A 239 -14.05 -0.94 -19.36
C GLN A 239 -14.53 -1.75 -18.15
N ILE A 240 -13.74 -2.71 -17.66
CA ILE A 240 -14.03 -3.43 -16.40
C ILE A 240 -14.09 -2.47 -15.21
N PHE A 241 -13.15 -1.51 -15.08
CA PHE A 241 -13.19 -0.53 -14.00
C PHE A 241 -14.36 0.46 -14.14
N LEU A 242 -14.73 0.87 -15.36
CA LEU A 242 -15.94 1.69 -15.61
C LEU A 242 -17.22 0.92 -15.21
N ASN A 243 -17.31 -0.37 -15.56
CA ASN A 243 -18.41 -1.24 -15.15
C ASN A 243 -18.45 -1.38 -13.61
N CYS A 244 -17.30 -1.44 -12.93
CA CYS A 244 -17.22 -1.44 -11.46
C CYS A 244 -17.70 -0.11 -10.85
N ILE A 245 -17.40 1.03 -11.47
CA ILE A 245 -17.92 2.34 -11.04
C ILE A 245 -19.46 2.36 -11.13
N ASP A 246 -20.05 1.84 -12.20
CA ASP A 246 -21.51 1.73 -12.32
C ASP A 246 -22.11 0.74 -11.32
N ALA A 247 -21.45 -0.40 -11.08
CA ALA A 247 -21.83 -1.34 -10.03
C ALA A 247 -21.88 -0.65 -8.65
N VAL A 248 -20.89 0.20 -8.34
CA VAL A 248 -20.86 0.98 -7.09
C VAL A 248 -21.98 2.02 -7.08
N SER A 249 -22.15 2.79 -8.16
CA SER A 249 -23.18 3.83 -8.27
C SER A 249 -24.57 3.25 -8.00
N HIS A 250 -24.94 2.18 -8.71
CA HIS A 250 -26.25 1.54 -8.61
C HIS A 250 -26.43 0.65 -7.37
N ALA A 251 -25.48 -0.23 -7.03
CA ALA A 251 -25.67 -1.21 -5.97
C ALA A 251 -25.33 -0.67 -4.55
N THR A 252 -24.58 0.43 -4.44
CA THR A 252 -24.24 1.06 -3.14
C THR A 252 -24.94 2.40 -2.90
N GLU A 253 -25.79 2.85 -3.82
CA GLU A 253 -26.32 4.24 -3.88
C GLU A 253 -25.17 5.25 -3.73
N LYS A 254 -24.18 5.17 -4.63
CA LYS A 254 -22.96 6.02 -4.67
C LYS A 254 -22.07 6.00 -3.42
N SER A 255 -22.44 5.29 -2.34
CA SER A 255 -21.79 5.38 -1.02
C SER A 255 -20.52 4.52 -0.84
N GLY A 256 -20.23 3.65 -1.80
CA GLY A 256 -19.11 2.71 -1.84
C GLY A 256 -17.78 3.29 -2.34
N PHE A 257 -16.96 2.40 -2.90
CA PHE A 257 -15.73 2.67 -3.65
C PHE A 257 -15.55 1.61 -4.75
N ALA A 258 -14.83 1.92 -5.83
CA ALA A 258 -14.25 0.92 -6.74
C ALA A 258 -12.72 0.84 -6.59
N ALA A 259 -12.14 -0.35 -6.72
CA ALA A 259 -10.68 -0.54 -6.73
C ALA A 259 -10.13 -0.51 -8.16
N VAL A 260 -8.92 0.04 -8.35
CA VAL A 260 -8.24 0.17 -9.65
C VAL A 260 -6.75 -0.14 -9.45
N LYS A 261 -6.14 -0.86 -10.40
CA LYS A 261 -4.68 -1.11 -10.44
C LYS A 261 -4.07 -0.47 -11.68
N LEU A 262 -2.82 -0.01 -11.59
CA LEU A 262 -2.17 0.74 -12.66
C LEU A 262 -1.43 -0.16 -13.64
N THR A 263 -0.89 -1.32 -13.20
CA THR A 263 -0.34 -2.33 -14.14
C THR A 263 -1.42 -3.03 -14.97
N ALA A 264 -2.69 -2.68 -14.80
CA ALA A 264 -3.81 -3.14 -15.62
C ALA A 264 -4.10 -2.23 -16.84
N LEU A 265 -3.47 -1.05 -16.90
CA LEU A 265 -3.87 0.05 -17.79
C LEU A 265 -2.79 0.47 -18.80
N GLY A 266 -1.63 -0.19 -18.83
CA GLY A 266 -0.58 0.01 -19.83
C GLY A 266 0.69 -0.76 -19.49
N LYS A 267 1.70 -0.70 -20.37
CA LYS A 267 2.94 -1.47 -20.28
C LYS A 267 3.70 -1.22 -18.95
N PRO A 268 3.90 -2.24 -18.09
CA PRO A 268 4.57 -2.09 -16.79
C PRO A 268 6.00 -1.52 -16.84
N ALA A 269 6.73 -1.72 -17.94
CA ALA A 269 8.04 -1.08 -18.19
C ALA A 269 8.04 0.43 -17.94
N LEU A 270 6.95 1.12 -18.31
CA LEU A 270 6.79 2.56 -18.17
C LEU A 270 6.69 2.99 -16.70
N LEU A 271 6.08 2.15 -15.84
CA LEU A 271 5.99 2.37 -14.39
C LEU A 271 7.31 2.06 -13.68
N LEU A 272 8.12 1.14 -14.21
CA LEU A 272 9.50 0.90 -13.77
C LEU A 272 10.38 2.11 -14.06
N GLN A 273 10.48 2.52 -15.33
CA GLN A 273 11.27 3.68 -15.79
C GLN A 273 10.89 4.96 -15.02
N MET A 274 9.59 5.25 -14.91
CA MET A 274 9.10 6.41 -14.15
C MET A 274 9.44 6.32 -12.65
N SER A 275 9.48 5.12 -12.06
CA SER A 275 9.84 4.94 -10.65
C SER A 275 11.34 5.10 -10.41
N GLU A 276 12.19 4.61 -11.32
CA GLU A 276 13.64 4.81 -11.31
C GLU A 276 13.99 6.30 -11.42
N VAL A 277 13.35 7.01 -12.35
CA VAL A 277 13.43 8.48 -12.51
C VAL A 277 13.09 9.20 -11.21
N LEU A 278 11.91 8.95 -10.64
CA LEU A 278 11.43 9.66 -9.45
C LEU A 278 12.32 9.40 -8.23
N VAL A 279 12.83 8.18 -8.07
CA VAL A 279 13.70 7.83 -6.93
C VAL A 279 15.12 8.34 -7.12
N THR A 280 15.67 8.33 -8.34
CA THR A 280 16.98 8.93 -8.65
C THR A 280 16.96 10.43 -8.39
N ILE A 281 15.87 11.13 -8.76
CA ILE A 281 15.65 12.53 -8.40
C ILE A 281 15.56 12.70 -6.87
N LYS A 282 14.75 11.89 -6.16
CA LYS A 282 14.65 11.95 -4.67
C LYS A 282 16.00 11.75 -3.99
N GLN A 283 16.86 10.84 -4.50
CA GLN A 283 18.22 10.61 -4.01
C GLN A 283 19.16 11.80 -4.29
N PHE A 284 19.09 12.36 -5.50
CA PHE A 284 19.88 13.53 -5.89
C PHE A 284 19.60 14.76 -4.99
N PHE A 285 18.33 15.01 -4.65
CA PHE A 285 17.98 16.08 -3.72
C PHE A 285 18.44 15.82 -2.28
N LYS A 286 18.41 14.56 -1.83
CA LYS A 286 18.97 14.18 -0.53
C LYS A 286 20.50 14.41 -0.47
N LEU A 287 21.22 14.24 -1.58
CA LEU A 287 22.64 14.58 -1.67
C LEU A 287 22.87 16.10 -1.55
N LEU A 288 22.09 16.92 -2.28
CA LEU A 288 22.15 18.39 -2.21
C LEU A 288 21.79 18.95 -0.81
N GLN A 289 20.97 18.22 -0.04
CA GLN A 289 20.67 18.58 1.36
C GLN A 289 21.90 18.40 2.24
N THR A 290 22.69 17.34 2.02
CA THR A 290 23.87 17.02 2.85
C THR A 290 25.11 17.86 2.55
N THR A 291 25.14 18.65 1.47
CA THR A 291 26.38 19.34 1.03
C THR A 291 26.76 20.54 1.90
N GLN A 292 25.81 21.18 2.61
CA GLN A 292 26.11 22.29 3.51
C GLN A 292 25.53 22.08 4.92
N GLY A 293 26.31 22.46 5.93
CA GLY A 293 26.18 22.04 7.34
C GLY A 293 25.02 22.63 8.16
N GLN A 294 23.90 23.02 7.54
CA GLN A 294 22.67 23.36 8.27
C GLN A 294 21.53 22.41 7.89
N ILE A 295 21.15 21.56 8.84
CA ILE A 295 20.01 20.65 8.72
C ILE A 295 18.73 21.46 8.93
N ASP A 296 18.24 22.09 7.88
CA ASP A 296 16.86 22.59 7.89
C ASP A 296 15.87 21.41 7.78
N LYS A 297 14.69 21.56 8.39
CA LYS A 297 13.95 20.44 9.00
C LYS A 297 13.20 19.54 8.01
N GLY A 298 13.94 18.67 7.32
CA GLY A 298 13.41 17.49 6.63
C GLY A 298 12.65 17.77 5.33
N THR A 299 12.49 19.03 4.92
CA THR A 299 11.85 19.41 3.67
C THR A 299 12.83 19.43 2.51
N LEU A 300 12.43 18.83 1.37
CA LEU A 300 13.15 18.87 0.09
C LEU A 300 13.00 20.26 -0.56
N ARG A 301 13.57 21.30 0.05
CA ARG A 301 13.40 22.70 -0.36
C ARG A 301 14.72 23.46 -0.27
N PHE A 302 14.97 24.30 -1.28
CA PHE A 302 16.06 25.28 -1.35
C PHE A 302 15.54 26.52 -2.07
N GLY A 303 16.16 27.67 -1.81
CA GLY A 303 16.02 28.83 -2.70
C GLY A 303 16.73 28.59 -4.04
N LEU A 304 16.31 29.30 -5.09
CA LEU A 304 16.88 29.13 -6.44
C LEU A 304 18.40 29.39 -6.52
N GLU A 305 18.89 30.38 -5.78
CA GLU A 305 20.31 30.74 -5.74
C GLU A 305 21.11 29.70 -4.93
N ASP A 306 20.53 29.23 -3.84
CA ASP A 306 21.05 28.16 -2.97
C ASP A 306 21.20 26.83 -3.74
N PHE A 307 20.26 26.55 -4.64
CA PHE A 307 20.31 25.38 -5.54
C PHE A 307 21.44 25.47 -6.57
N ASP A 308 21.58 26.60 -7.28
CA ASP A 308 22.68 26.81 -8.25
C ASP A 308 24.06 26.80 -7.55
N ALA A 309 24.15 27.24 -6.29
CA ALA A 309 25.35 27.12 -5.46
C ALA A 309 25.69 25.65 -5.10
N ARG A 310 24.72 24.89 -4.58
CA ARG A 310 24.89 23.47 -4.21
C ARG A 310 25.24 22.59 -5.42
N LEU A 311 24.66 22.87 -6.59
CA LEU A 311 25.04 22.22 -7.87
C LEU A 311 26.53 22.43 -8.20
N SER A 312 27.03 23.66 -7.99
CA SER A 312 28.43 24.01 -8.23
C SER A 312 29.36 23.31 -7.23
N GLU A 313 28.93 23.15 -5.98
CA GLU A 313 29.67 22.48 -4.90
C GLU A 313 29.81 20.95 -5.13
N ILE A 314 28.79 20.29 -5.70
CA ILE A 314 28.89 18.89 -6.14
C ILE A 314 29.56 18.71 -7.52
N GLY A 315 30.19 19.76 -8.07
CA GLY A 315 30.99 19.70 -9.29
C GLY A 315 30.19 19.66 -10.60
N VAL A 316 28.89 19.95 -10.58
CA VAL A 316 28.05 19.99 -11.79
C VAL A 316 28.22 21.33 -12.50
N GLN A 317 29.01 21.35 -13.59
CA GLN A 317 29.32 22.60 -14.29
C GLN A 317 28.18 23.02 -15.24
N ARG A 318 27.79 24.29 -15.15
CA ARG A 318 26.87 24.93 -16.10
C ARG A 318 27.54 25.06 -17.47
N LYS A 319 26.84 24.68 -18.54
CA LYS A 319 27.15 25.17 -19.90
C LYS A 319 26.48 26.53 -20.12
N ASP A 320 27.24 27.46 -20.66
CA ASP A 320 27.01 28.91 -20.63
C ASP A 320 25.61 29.35 -21.07
N GLY A 321 25.09 30.39 -20.41
CA GLY A 321 23.97 31.24 -20.87
C GLY A 321 22.59 30.60 -21.07
N SER A 322 22.49 29.27 -21.11
CA SER A 322 21.24 28.57 -21.43
C SER A 322 20.17 28.75 -20.34
N LYS A 323 18.94 29.04 -20.75
CA LYS A 323 17.77 29.06 -19.85
C LYS A 323 17.53 27.66 -19.27
N ARG A 324 16.86 27.60 -18.10
CA ARG A 324 16.43 26.36 -17.43
C ARG A 324 15.39 25.60 -18.27
N ASN A 325 15.85 24.91 -19.32
CA ASN A 325 15.03 24.10 -20.22
C ASN A 325 14.95 22.62 -19.78
N TRP A 326 15.80 22.22 -18.83
CA TRP A 326 16.02 20.83 -18.39
C TRP A 326 15.49 20.54 -16.98
N VAL A 327 15.26 21.59 -16.18
CA VAL A 327 14.37 21.52 -15.01
C VAL A 327 13.13 22.31 -15.38
N SER A 328 11.96 21.67 -15.35
CA SER A 328 10.69 22.40 -15.41
C SER A 328 10.34 22.92 -14.01
N VAL A 329 11.20 23.81 -13.50
CA VAL A 329 10.90 24.57 -12.27
C VAL A 329 9.67 25.40 -12.54
N LYS A 330 8.63 25.17 -11.75
CA LYS A 330 7.54 26.10 -11.59
C LYS A 330 7.73 26.80 -10.26
N ASP A 331 7.85 28.13 -10.28
CA ASP A 331 7.72 28.94 -9.09
C ASP A 331 6.25 28.86 -8.64
N ILE A 332 5.96 28.04 -7.62
CA ILE A 332 4.59 27.78 -7.15
C ILE A 332 4.17 28.76 -6.04
N SER A 333 5.13 29.33 -5.30
CA SER A 333 4.86 30.39 -4.33
C SER A 333 4.51 31.70 -5.02
N VAL A 334 3.43 32.37 -4.58
CA VAL A 334 3.03 33.73 -5.02
C VAL A 334 4.12 34.80 -4.75
N GLU A 335 5.14 34.45 -3.94
CA GLU A 335 6.28 35.30 -3.56
C GLU A 335 7.60 34.90 -4.24
N GLY A 336 7.59 33.92 -5.18
CA GLY A 336 8.73 33.64 -6.07
C GLY A 336 10.00 33.03 -5.45
N HIS A 337 9.87 32.14 -4.46
CA HIS A 337 11.01 31.58 -3.71
C HIS A 337 11.03 30.03 -3.56
N GLU A 338 9.99 29.29 -3.96
CA GLU A 338 9.95 27.81 -3.84
C GLU A 338 10.05 27.08 -5.19
N VAL A 339 10.93 26.07 -5.24
CA VAL A 339 11.25 25.24 -6.41
C VAL A 339 10.55 23.88 -6.34
N ASP A 340 9.55 23.62 -7.19
CA ASP A 340 9.11 22.24 -7.50
C ASP A 340 9.65 21.86 -8.90
N LEU A 341 10.31 20.71 -9.00
CA LEU A 341 11.26 20.42 -10.10
C LEU A 341 10.63 19.90 -11.38
N LEU A 342 9.38 19.44 -11.28
CA LEU A 342 8.71 18.71 -12.34
C LEU A 342 7.30 19.29 -12.51
N ASP A 343 7.17 20.20 -13.48
CA ASP A 343 5.90 20.74 -13.96
C ASP A 343 5.05 19.65 -14.67
N TRP A 344 4.54 18.69 -13.89
CA TRP A 344 3.68 17.60 -14.38
C TRP A 344 2.33 18.10 -14.93
N ASP A 345 1.97 19.38 -14.73
CA ASP A 345 0.82 20.00 -15.41
C ASP A 345 0.98 19.88 -16.94
N ASN A 346 2.18 20.19 -17.46
CA ASN A 346 2.56 20.00 -18.87
C ASN A 346 2.61 18.51 -19.31
N LEU A 347 2.53 17.55 -18.37
CA LEU A 347 2.63 16.11 -18.63
C LEU A 347 1.27 15.39 -18.52
N LEU A 348 0.19 16.10 -18.19
CA LEU A 348 -1.17 15.71 -18.60
C LEU A 348 -1.62 16.47 -19.87
N GLU A 349 -0.91 17.53 -20.25
CA GLU A 349 -1.13 18.33 -21.46
C GLU A 349 -0.11 17.98 -22.58
N ILE A 350 0.24 16.70 -22.76
CA ILE A 350 1.43 16.23 -23.52
C ILE A 350 1.43 16.63 -25.02
N ASN A 351 1.86 17.86 -25.29
CA ASN A 351 2.28 18.40 -26.59
C ASN A 351 3.81 18.61 -26.66
N ARG A 352 4.57 18.03 -25.71
CA ARG A 352 6.03 18.05 -25.65
C ARG A 352 6.55 16.64 -25.38
N SER A 353 7.55 16.19 -26.13
CA SER A 353 8.10 14.84 -25.94
C SER A 353 8.78 14.68 -24.59
N LEU A 354 8.49 13.54 -23.94
CA LEU A 354 8.95 13.17 -22.60
C LEU A 354 10.49 13.09 -22.53
N SER A 355 11.12 12.70 -23.64
CA SER A 355 12.56 12.56 -23.83
C SER A 355 13.40 13.81 -23.48
N LYS A 356 12.77 15.00 -23.41
CA LYS A 356 13.43 16.28 -23.12
C LYS A 356 13.31 16.75 -21.66
N VAL A 357 12.53 16.04 -20.84
CA VAL A 357 12.20 16.44 -19.46
C VAL A 357 12.99 15.62 -18.42
N LEU A 358 13.40 14.40 -18.76
CA LEU A 358 13.94 13.42 -17.81
C LEU A 358 15.48 13.31 -17.91
N VAL A 359 16.20 14.33 -17.42
CA VAL A 359 17.67 14.35 -17.33
C VAL A 359 18.16 14.59 -15.90
N VAL A 360 19.30 14.00 -15.53
CA VAL A 360 19.97 14.18 -14.23
C VAL A 360 21.47 14.37 -14.44
N PRO A 361 22.16 15.17 -13.59
CA PRO A 361 23.60 15.28 -13.65
C PRO A 361 24.29 14.01 -13.16
N ASN A 362 25.15 13.45 -14.00
CA ASN A 362 26.01 12.33 -13.64
C ASN A 362 27.15 12.83 -12.72
N LEU A 363 27.10 12.41 -11.46
CA LEU A 363 28.03 12.82 -10.40
C LEU A 363 29.50 12.43 -10.65
N LYS A 364 29.79 11.51 -11.58
CA LYS A 364 31.17 11.14 -11.97
C LYS A 364 31.73 12.01 -13.10
N THR A 365 30.88 12.65 -13.91
CA THR A 365 31.30 13.42 -15.10
C THR A 365 30.95 14.90 -15.04
N GLY A 366 30.09 15.32 -14.09
CA GLY A 366 29.57 16.68 -13.97
C GLY A 366 28.59 17.08 -15.07
N GLN A 367 28.19 16.15 -15.94
CA GLN A 367 27.34 16.41 -17.12
C GLN A 367 25.94 15.81 -16.98
N PHE A 368 24.94 16.52 -17.49
CA PHE A 368 23.56 16.02 -17.58
C PHE A 368 23.44 14.89 -18.60
N GLN A 369 22.82 13.79 -18.17
CA GLN A 369 22.50 12.62 -18.98
C GLN A 369 20.99 12.32 -18.89
N PRO A 370 20.37 11.77 -19.94
CA PRO A 370 19.03 11.19 -19.84
C PRO A 370 18.97 10.14 -18.72
N LEU A 371 17.92 10.20 -17.89
CA LEU A 371 17.64 9.19 -16.85
C LEU A 371 17.12 7.88 -17.43
N VAL A 372 16.43 7.98 -18.56
CA VAL A 372 15.86 6.85 -19.31
C VAL A 372 16.57 6.80 -20.65
N GLU A 373 16.59 5.63 -21.28
CA GLU A 373 16.80 5.51 -22.72
C GLU A 373 15.83 6.45 -23.48
N ARG A 374 16.09 6.71 -24.76
CA ARG A 374 15.20 7.56 -25.57
C ARG A 374 13.85 6.86 -25.73
N ILE A 375 12.91 7.22 -24.87
CA ILE A 375 11.48 6.84 -24.94
C ILE A 375 11.06 6.91 -26.40
N THR A 376 10.77 5.75 -26.98
CA THR A 376 10.39 5.60 -28.38
C THR A 376 9.02 6.25 -28.63
N ASP A 377 8.70 6.56 -29.90
CA ASP A 377 7.36 7.11 -30.23
C ASP A 377 6.23 6.15 -29.80
N GLU A 378 6.50 4.84 -29.80
CA GLU A 378 5.61 3.78 -29.30
C GLU A 378 5.49 3.79 -27.77
N GLU A 379 6.58 3.94 -27.02
CA GLU A 379 6.51 4.07 -25.55
C GLU A 379 5.86 5.40 -25.12
N GLU A 380 6.05 6.49 -25.88
CA GLU A 380 5.35 7.76 -25.65
C GLU A 380 3.85 7.61 -25.97
N TYR A 381 3.48 6.80 -26.98
CA TYR A 381 2.09 6.43 -27.28
C TYR A 381 1.46 5.57 -26.16
N GLN A 382 2.13 4.50 -25.72
CA GLN A 382 1.66 3.63 -24.63
C GLN A 382 1.54 4.38 -23.29
N MET A 383 2.48 5.29 -22.98
CA MET A 383 2.39 6.18 -21.81
C MET A 383 1.16 7.10 -21.91
N LYS A 384 0.91 7.71 -23.08
CA LYS A 384 -0.32 8.48 -23.34
C LYS A 384 -1.58 7.61 -23.20
N GLY A 385 -1.55 6.35 -23.64
CA GLY A 385 -2.61 5.37 -23.47
C GLY A 385 -2.94 5.09 -22.00
N MET A 386 -1.92 4.80 -21.18
CA MET A 386 -2.07 4.59 -19.74
C MET A 386 -2.65 5.83 -19.03
N LEU A 387 -2.08 7.01 -19.28
CA LEU A 387 -2.53 8.28 -18.69
C LEU A 387 -3.97 8.62 -19.11
N ARG A 388 -4.33 8.38 -20.39
CA ARG A 388 -5.69 8.53 -20.92
C ARG A 388 -6.66 7.64 -20.13
N ARG A 389 -6.37 6.35 -19.95
CA ARG A 389 -7.24 5.41 -19.23
C ARG A 389 -7.45 5.80 -17.77
N VAL A 390 -6.37 6.11 -17.05
CA VAL A 390 -6.43 6.54 -15.64
C VAL A 390 -7.28 7.82 -15.50
N ASN A 391 -7.06 8.82 -16.36
CA ASN A 391 -7.84 10.05 -16.39
C ASN A 391 -9.33 9.80 -16.72
N THR A 392 -9.64 8.90 -17.66
CA THR A 392 -11.02 8.53 -18.01
C THR A 392 -11.75 7.87 -16.83
N ILE A 393 -11.09 6.93 -16.13
CA ILE A 393 -11.65 6.27 -14.95
C ILE A 393 -11.90 7.28 -13.83
N ALA A 394 -10.95 8.17 -13.54
CA ALA A 394 -11.10 9.20 -12.51
C ALA A 394 -12.19 10.24 -12.85
N LYS A 395 -12.30 10.64 -14.12
CA LYS A 395 -13.38 11.48 -14.61
C LYS A 395 -14.75 10.80 -14.45
N TYR A 396 -14.90 9.57 -14.93
CA TYR A 396 -16.17 8.84 -14.87
C TYR A 396 -16.61 8.56 -13.43
N ALA A 397 -15.68 8.23 -12.55
CA ALA A 397 -15.94 8.12 -11.11
C ALA A 397 -16.52 9.43 -10.53
N THR A 398 -15.89 10.57 -10.86
CA THR A 398 -16.35 11.91 -10.45
C THR A 398 -17.76 12.20 -10.96
N GLU A 399 -18.03 11.93 -12.25
CA GLU A 399 -19.34 12.14 -12.90
C GLU A 399 -20.44 11.22 -12.35
N LYS A 400 -20.12 9.99 -11.96
CA LYS A 400 -21.04 9.07 -11.26
C LYS A 400 -21.11 9.30 -9.74
N GLU A 401 -20.40 10.31 -9.23
CA GLU A 401 -20.20 10.66 -7.81
C GLU A 401 -19.53 9.57 -6.94
N VAL A 402 -19.01 8.53 -7.58
CA VAL A 402 -18.33 7.37 -6.98
C VAL A 402 -16.87 7.72 -6.65
N ARG A 403 -16.34 7.11 -5.59
CA ARG A 403 -14.93 7.26 -5.20
C ARG A 403 -14.12 6.07 -5.69
N ILE A 404 -12.87 6.30 -6.09
CA ILE A 404 -11.95 5.24 -6.52
C ILE A 404 -10.73 5.13 -5.60
N MET A 405 -10.22 3.92 -5.45
CA MET A 405 -8.98 3.63 -4.76
C MET A 405 -7.98 3.06 -5.76
N ILE A 406 -6.87 3.78 -5.97
CA ILE A 406 -5.72 3.21 -6.67
C ILE A 406 -4.99 2.30 -5.70
N ASP A 407 -4.98 1.01 -6.00
CA ASP A 407 -4.34 -0.01 -5.17
C ASP A 407 -2.81 0.03 -5.35
N ALA A 408 -2.10 -0.06 -4.22
CA ALA A 408 -0.66 -0.12 -4.22
C ALA A 408 -0.16 -1.51 -4.64
N GLU A 409 0.94 -1.54 -5.36
CA GLU A 409 1.47 -2.73 -6.04
C GLU A 409 2.88 -3.05 -5.49
N GLN A 410 3.77 -3.69 -6.26
CA GLN A 410 5.15 -3.91 -5.82
C GLN A 410 5.92 -2.59 -5.62
N SER A 411 6.89 -2.58 -4.71
CA SER A 411 7.61 -1.37 -4.25
C SER A 411 8.54 -0.76 -5.31
N TYR A 412 8.72 -1.46 -6.45
CA TYR A 412 9.42 -0.96 -7.64
C TYR A 412 8.50 -0.26 -8.66
N PHE A 413 7.18 -0.48 -8.64
CA PHE A 413 6.20 0.34 -9.37
C PHE A 413 5.64 1.49 -8.52
N GLN A 414 5.64 1.33 -7.19
CA GLN A 414 4.90 2.20 -6.28
C GLN A 414 5.26 3.71 -6.35
N PRO A 415 6.51 4.15 -6.62
CA PRO A 415 6.81 5.57 -6.79
C PRO A 415 6.03 6.22 -7.94
N ALA A 416 5.98 5.60 -9.12
CA ALA A 416 5.20 6.08 -10.26
C ALA A 416 3.69 6.03 -9.97
N ILE A 417 3.18 4.90 -9.47
CA ILE A 417 1.76 4.71 -9.14
C ILE A 417 1.29 5.76 -8.13
N ARG A 418 2.10 6.04 -7.10
CA ARG A 418 1.82 7.07 -6.09
C ARG A 418 1.76 8.46 -6.72
N ARG A 419 2.75 8.86 -7.52
CA ARG A 419 2.77 10.20 -8.15
C ARG A 419 1.60 10.38 -9.12
N LEU A 420 1.33 9.42 -10.00
CA LEU A 420 0.20 9.47 -10.94
C LEU A 420 -1.15 9.59 -10.22
N THR A 421 -1.30 8.90 -9.08
CA THR A 421 -2.51 9.04 -8.24
C THR A 421 -2.62 10.44 -7.61
N MET A 422 -1.51 11.05 -7.20
CA MET A 422 -1.50 12.43 -6.67
C MET A 422 -1.89 13.45 -7.75
N GLU A 423 -1.45 13.30 -9.00
CA GLU A 423 -1.91 14.16 -10.12
C GLU A 423 -3.43 14.01 -10.36
N MET A 424 -3.97 12.79 -10.23
CA MET A 424 -5.43 12.58 -10.30
C MET A 424 -6.16 13.22 -9.11
N MET A 425 -5.58 13.26 -7.91
CA MET A 425 -6.15 14.05 -6.81
C MET A 425 -6.10 15.56 -7.09
N ARG A 426 -4.94 16.08 -7.52
CA ARG A 426 -4.77 17.50 -7.91
C ARG A 426 -5.84 17.92 -8.90
N LYS A 427 -6.19 17.05 -9.86
CA LYS A 427 -7.20 17.29 -10.89
C LYS A 427 -8.66 17.16 -10.39
N PHE A 428 -9.01 16.05 -9.73
CA PHE A 428 -10.42 15.69 -9.47
C PHE A 428 -10.88 15.91 -8.01
N ASN A 429 -9.98 15.96 -7.02
CA ASN A 429 -10.35 16.13 -5.62
C ASN A 429 -10.52 17.61 -5.23
N LYS A 430 -11.39 18.34 -5.94
CA LYS A 430 -11.57 19.81 -5.73
C LYS A 430 -12.57 20.18 -4.64
N GLU A 431 -13.64 19.40 -4.46
CA GLU A 431 -14.69 19.66 -3.45
C GLU A 431 -14.73 18.60 -2.33
N ARG A 432 -14.19 17.41 -2.62
CA ARG A 432 -14.14 16.23 -1.74
C ARG A 432 -13.08 15.27 -2.26
N SER A 433 -12.61 14.37 -1.41
CA SER A 433 -11.74 13.28 -1.84
C SER A 433 -12.54 12.29 -2.71
N VAL A 434 -12.24 12.23 -4.01
CA VAL A 434 -12.83 11.29 -4.98
C VAL A 434 -11.86 10.14 -5.26
N VAL A 435 -10.61 10.49 -5.59
CA VAL A 435 -9.49 9.59 -5.82
C VAL A 435 -8.71 9.38 -4.52
N PHE A 436 -8.38 8.14 -4.20
CA PHE A 436 -7.62 7.73 -3.02
C PHE A 436 -6.35 6.97 -3.41
N ASN A 437 -5.25 7.28 -2.76
CA ASN A 437 -3.94 6.65 -2.94
C ASN A 437 -3.67 5.64 -1.82
N THR A 438 -2.98 4.54 -2.11
CA THR A 438 -2.74 3.47 -1.14
C THR A 438 -1.33 3.52 -0.58
N TYR A 439 -1.23 3.61 0.74
CA TYR A 439 0.05 3.65 1.47
C TYR A 439 0.25 2.34 2.22
N GLN A 440 1.38 1.68 1.96
CA GLN A 440 1.71 0.37 2.48
C GLN A 440 2.67 0.51 3.67
N SER A 441 2.14 0.50 4.90
CA SER A 441 2.91 0.67 6.15
C SER A 441 3.95 -0.43 6.44
N TYR A 442 4.07 -1.46 5.60
CA TYR A 442 5.19 -2.39 5.62
C TYR A 442 6.50 -1.84 5.05
N THR A 443 6.50 -0.73 4.30
CA THR A 443 7.76 -0.15 3.77
C THR A 443 8.40 0.81 4.77
N LYS A 444 9.74 0.93 4.68
CA LYS A 444 10.52 1.87 5.50
C LYS A 444 10.20 3.34 5.20
N GLU A 445 9.80 3.65 3.97
CA GLU A 445 9.49 5.03 3.50
C GLU A 445 8.04 5.46 3.75
N ALA A 446 7.14 4.58 4.21
CA ALA A 446 5.69 4.83 4.20
C ALA A 446 5.24 6.12 4.92
N LEU A 447 5.88 6.46 6.05
CA LEU A 447 5.62 7.70 6.79
C LEU A 447 6.20 8.95 6.09
N ASN A 448 7.38 8.84 5.49
CA ASN A 448 8.00 9.92 4.71
C ASN A 448 7.15 10.25 3.47
N ASP A 449 6.72 9.22 2.75
CA ASP A 449 5.97 9.35 1.51
C ASP A 449 4.57 9.95 1.74
N ILE A 450 3.85 9.57 2.80
CA ILE A 450 2.56 10.21 3.12
C ILE A 450 2.71 11.64 3.66
N LEU A 451 3.79 11.95 4.39
CA LEU A 451 4.09 13.31 4.86
C LEU A 451 4.30 14.29 3.70
N VAL A 452 5.09 13.89 2.70
CA VAL A 452 5.33 14.68 1.48
C VAL A 452 4.02 14.89 0.71
N ASP A 453 3.23 13.83 0.52
CA ASP A 453 1.97 13.89 -0.22
C ASP A 453 0.91 14.74 0.50
N LEU A 454 0.87 14.69 1.85
CA LEU A 454 0.02 15.53 2.70
C LEU A 454 0.41 17.02 2.62
N ASP A 455 1.69 17.36 2.56
CA ASP A 455 2.13 18.76 2.39
C ASP A 455 1.88 19.27 0.97
N LEU A 456 2.04 18.42 -0.07
CA LEU A 456 1.69 18.76 -1.45
C LEU A 456 0.20 19.12 -1.57
N ALA A 457 -0.69 18.27 -1.03
CA ALA A 457 -2.13 18.53 -1.00
C ALA A 457 -2.52 19.81 -0.22
N ARG A 458 -1.68 20.23 0.74
CA ARG A 458 -1.84 21.49 1.48
C ARG A 458 -1.39 22.70 0.66
N ARG A 459 -0.27 22.60 -0.06
CA ARG A 459 0.28 23.69 -0.89
C ARG A 459 -0.60 23.98 -2.11
N GLU A 460 -1.22 22.97 -2.69
CA GLU A 460 -2.00 23.05 -3.94
C GLU A 460 -3.52 23.00 -3.73
N ASP A 461 -3.97 23.14 -2.48
CA ASP A 461 -5.36 23.22 -2.00
C ASP A 461 -6.34 22.17 -2.58
N PHE A 462 -5.93 20.90 -2.66
CA PHE A 462 -6.82 19.79 -3.04
C PHE A 462 -7.10 18.84 -1.87
N TYR A 463 -8.23 18.12 -1.96
CA TYR A 463 -8.69 17.22 -0.91
C TYR A 463 -7.89 15.91 -0.96
N PHE A 464 -7.24 15.57 0.15
CA PHE A 464 -6.40 14.38 0.22
C PHE A 464 -7.23 13.11 0.50
N GLY A 465 -6.90 12.01 -0.18
CA GLY A 465 -7.55 10.71 -0.02
C GLY A 465 -6.53 9.60 0.16
N ALA A 466 -6.51 8.93 1.32
CA ALA A 466 -5.57 7.83 1.57
C ALA A 466 -6.25 6.51 1.99
N LYS A 467 -5.66 5.38 1.58
CA LYS A 467 -5.98 4.03 2.04
C LYS A 467 -4.74 3.45 2.72
N LEU A 468 -4.76 3.33 4.04
CA LEU A 468 -3.65 2.76 4.81
C LEU A 468 -3.82 1.25 4.91
N VAL A 469 -2.87 0.50 4.32
CA VAL A 469 -2.73 -0.96 4.44
C VAL A 469 -1.40 -1.30 5.12
N ARG A 470 -1.18 -2.57 5.45
CA ARG A 470 0.17 -3.07 5.76
C ARG A 470 0.96 -3.29 4.47
N GLY A 471 0.66 -4.35 3.75
CA GLY A 471 1.24 -4.71 2.46
C GLY A 471 0.74 -6.09 2.04
N ALA A 472 0.89 -6.44 0.75
CA ALA A 472 0.48 -7.72 0.18
C ALA A 472 1.65 -8.58 -0.33
N TYR A 473 2.84 -7.96 -0.43
CA TYR A 473 4.00 -8.47 -1.18
C TYR A 473 5.22 -8.74 -0.25
N MET A 474 4.99 -8.86 1.07
CA MET A 474 6.02 -8.95 2.12
C MET A 474 7.15 -9.95 1.84
N GLU A 475 6.79 -11.17 1.45
CA GLU A 475 7.74 -12.27 1.27
C GLU A 475 8.51 -12.13 -0.06
N GLN A 476 7.79 -11.87 -1.15
CA GLN A 476 8.34 -11.62 -2.50
C GLN A 476 9.33 -10.43 -2.52
N GLU A 477 9.01 -9.31 -1.87
CA GLU A 477 9.89 -8.13 -1.82
C GLU A 477 11.20 -8.40 -1.07
N ARG A 478 11.15 -9.19 0.02
CA ARG A 478 12.32 -9.54 0.83
C ARG A 478 13.24 -10.50 0.11
N GLU A 479 12.67 -11.52 -0.53
CA GLU A 479 13.40 -12.50 -1.33
C GLU A 479 14.05 -11.81 -2.55
N ARG A 480 13.30 -10.98 -3.27
CA ARG A 480 13.81 -10.22 -4.42
C ARG A 480 14.91 -9.22 -4.05
N ALA A 481 14.84 -8.59 -2.87
CA ALA A 481 15.92 -7.74 -2.37
C ALA A 481 17.20 -8.55 -2.09
N LEU A 482 17.05 -9.76 -1.55
CA LEU A 482 18.16 -10.66 -1.23
C LEU A 482 18.83 -11.25 -2.49
N SER A 483 18.07 -11.81 -3.44
CA SER A 483 18.62 -12.38 -4.68
C SER A 483 19.33 -11.33 -5.54
N LEU A 484 18.81 -10.09 -5.58
CA LEU A 484 19.27 -9.03 -6.48
C LEU A 484 20.13 -7.96 -5.79
N GLY A 485 20.54 -8.18 -4.54
CA GLY A 485 21.55 -7.40 -3.83
C GLY A 485 21.22 -5.93 -3.57
N TYR A 486 19.95 -5.56 -3.39
CA TYR A 486 19.55 -4.19 -3.05
C TYR A 486 18.90 -4.09 -1.66
N ASP A 487 18.85 -2.87 -1.11
CA ASP A 487 18.27 -2.62 0.22
C ASP A 487 16.83 -3.13 0.34
N ASP A 488 16.60 -4.05 1.29
CA ASP A 488 15.28 -4.53 1.70
C ASP A 488 14.34 -3.33 1.96
N PRO A 489 13.27 -3.14 1.17
CA PRO A 489 12.37 -1.99 1.36
C PRO A 489 11.45 -2.14 2.58
N ILE A 490 11.42 -3.32 3.23
CA ILE A 490 10.40 -3.73 4.19
C ILE A 490 10.88 -3.55 5.63
N ASN A 491 9.99 -3.10 6.50
CA ASN A 491 10.22 -2.97 7.94
C ASN A 491 10.63 -4.34 8.55
N PRO A 492 11.62 -4.38 9.46
CA PRO A 492 12.32 -5.62 9.81
C PRO A 492 11.47 -6.64 10.55
N THR A 493 10.40 -6.21 11.23
CA THR A 493 9.49 -7.07 11.99
C THR A 493 8.02 -6.69 11.78
N TYR A 494 7.13 -7.56 12.26
CA TYR A 494 5.69 -7.29 12.30
C TYR A 494 5.36 -6.12 13.24
N GLU A 495 6.12 -5.99 14.32
CA GLU A 495 6.04 -4.95 15.34
C GLU A 495 6.43 -3.60 14.75
N ALA A 496 7.59 -3.51 14.07
CA ALA A 496 8.02 -2.30 13.36
C ALA A 496 7.02 -1.89 12.25
N THR A 497 6.37 -2.85 11.60
CA THR A 497 5.27 -2.59 10.65
C THR A 497 4.02 -2.04 11.36
N ALA A 498 3.72 -2.48 12.58
CA ALA A 498 2.61 -1.96 13.38
C ALA A 498 2.90 -0.55 13.91
N GLU A 499 4.12 -0.29 14.38
CA GLU A 499 4.62 1.02 14.80
C GLU A 499 4.57 2.03 13.65
N MET A 500 5.10 1.67 12.47
CA MET A 500 4.98 2.48 11.25
C MET A 500 3.51 2.80 10.93
N MET A 501 2.61 1.80 11.00
CA MET A 501 1.19 2.02 10.76
C MET A 501 0.54 2.95 11.80
N HIS A 502 0.93 2.85 13.07
CA HIS A 502 0.41 3.67 14.16
C HIS A 502 0.92 5.12 14.10
N GLY A 503 2.20 5.33 13.78
CA GLY A 503 2.77 6.67 13.55
C GLY A 503 2.13 7.39 12.36
N ILE A 504 1.88 6.68 11.26
CA ILE A 504 1.12 7.22 10.11
C ILE A 504 -0.32 7.60 10.52
N ILE A 505 -0.99 6.76 11.32
CA ILE A 505 -2.34 7.06 11.83
C ILE A 505 -2.32 8.34 12.68
N GLU A 506 -1.38 8.47 13.61
CA GLU A 506 -1.29 9.62 14.51
C GLU A 506 -0.97 10.93 13.76
N GLU A 507 -0.06 10.89 12.78
CA GLU A 507 0.22 12.05 11.91
C GLU A 507 -0.99 12.43 11.06
N VAL A 508 -1.75 11.45 10.53
CA VAL A 508 -3.01 11.70 9.81
C VAL A 508 -4.04 12.39 10.72
N MET A 509 -4.23 11.94 11.96
CA MET A 509 -5.17 12.58 12.89
C MET A 509 -4.73 14.02 13.23
N ARG A 510 -3.42 14.24 13.41
CA ARG A 510 -2.84 15.58 13.62
C ARG A 510 -3.07 16.50 12.43
N GLN A 511 -2.84 16.02 11.21
CA GLN A 511 -3.04 16.79 9.98
C GLN A 511 -4.52 17.06 9.68
N ILE A 512 -5.43 16.16 10.07
CA ILE A 512 -6.88 16.41 10.06
C ILE A 512 -7.22 17.58 11.00
N HIS A 513 -6.67 17.60 12.22
CA HIS A 513 -6.97 18.67 13.19
C HIS A 513 -6.36 20.03 12.83
N LEU A 514 -5.21 20.05 12.15
CA LEU A 514 -4.52 21.28 11.75
C LEU A 514 -5.03 21.91 10.43
N ARG A 515 -6.12 21.41 9.86
CA ARG A 515 -6.69 21.85 8.57
C ARG A 515 -8.19 22.07 8.68
N SER A 516 -8.78 22.68 7.65
CA SER A 516 -10.24 22.78 7.55
C SER A 516 -10.88 21.40 7.42
N VAL A 517 -11.98 21.19 8.16
CA VAL A 517 -12.71 19.93 8.21
C VAL A 517 -13.12 19.48 6.81
N GLY A 518 -12.90 18.21 6.49
CA GLY A 518 -13.17 17.63 5.17
C GLY A 518 -11.96 17.52 4.25
N ARG A 519 -10.91 18.34 4.40
CA ARG A 519 -9.74 18.37 3.49
C ARG A 519 -8.90 17.08 3.45
N ILE A 520 -9.05 16.19 4.43
CA ILE A 520 -8.40 14.88 4.47
C ILE A 520 -9.47 13.81 4.75
N ALA A 521 -9.49 12.76 3.94
CA ALA A 521 -10.26 11.54 4.18
C ALA A 521 -9.35 10.30 4.09
N VAL A 522 -9.42 9.41 5.08
CA VAL A 522 -8.52 8.24 5.18
C VAL A 522 -9.29 6.97 5.54
N MET A 523 -9.00 5.88 4.82
CA MET A 523 -9.44 4.53 5.17
C MET A 523 -8.33 3.75 5.87
N ILE A 524 -8.61 3.24 7.06
CA ILE A 524 -7.76 2.28 7.79
C ILE A 524 -8.18 0.87 7.39
N ALA A 525 -7.48 0.28 6.43
CA ALA A 525 -7.76 -1.06 5.93
C ALA A 525 -6.95 -2.10 6.72
N SER A 526 -7.57 -2.66 7.77
CA SER A 526 -6.91 -3.61 8.68
C SER A 526 -7.89 -4.59 9.33
N HIS A 527 -7.48 -5.86 9.39
CA HIS A 527 -8.08 -6.92 10.20
C HIS A 527 -7.45 -7.02 11.60
N ASN A 528 -6.63 -6.04 12.03
CA ASN A 528 -6.02 -6.10 13.37
C ASN A 528 -6.86 -5.34 14.39
N GLU A 529 -7.41 -6.06 15.36
CA GLU A 529 -8.23 -5.52 16.43
C GLU A 529 -7.47 -4.42 17.22
N ASP A 530 -6.15 -4.55 17.38
CA ASP A 530 -5.33 -3.54 18.07
C ASP A 530 -5.17 -2.25 17.27
N THR A 531 -4.94 -2.35 15.96
CA THR A 531 -4.87 -1.17 15.08
C THR A 531 -6.21 -0.46 14.99
N VAL A 532 -7.31 -1.22 15.00
CA VAL A 532 -8.68 -0.68 15.03
C VAL A 532 -8.95 0.02 16.38
N ARG A 533 -8.61 -0.61 17.51
CA ARG A 533 -8.69 0.01 18.84
C ARG A 533 -7.87 1.29 18.93
N TYR A 534 -6.62 1.25 18.48
CA TYR A 534 -5.72 2.41 18.45
C TYR A 534 -6.29 3.56 17.59
N THR A 535 -6.83 3.25 16.41
CA THR A 535 -7.49 4.25 15.56
C THR A 535 -8.69 4.90 16.26
N ILE A 536 -9.54 4.10 16.92
CA ILE A 536 -10.74 4.60 17.63
C ILE A 536 -10.34 5.45 18.84
N GLN A 537 -9.31 5.03 19.57
CA GLN A 537 -8.72 5.82 20.66
C GLN A 537 -8.17 7.15 20.13
N LYS A 538 -7.36 7.16 19.06
CA LYS A 538 -6.81 8.38 18.46
C LYS A 538 -7.91 9.30 17.89
N MET A 539 -8.98 8.75 17.29
CA MET A 539 -10.15 9.54 16.91
C MET A 539 -10.78 10.27 18.12
N LYS A 540 -10.88 9.60 19.28
CA LYS A 540 -11.39 10.20 20.52
C LYS A 540 -10.42 11.22 21.14
N GLU A 541 -9.11 10.97 21.07
CA GLU A 541 -8.08 11.90 21.55
C GLU A 541 -8.09 13.20 20.72
N TYR A 542 -8.19 13.11 19.39
CA TYR A 542 -8.12 14.25 18.46
C TYR A 542 -9.48 14.95 18.18
N GLY A 543 -10.57 14.51 18.83
CA GLY A 543 -11.90 15.12 18.69
C GLY A 543 -12.63 14.82 17.37
N ILE A 544 -12.31 13.70 16.72
CA ILE A 544 -12.86 13.24 15.44
C ILE A 544 -14.03 12.28 15.69
N GLY A 545 -15.26 12.72 15.40
CA GLY A 545 -16.46 11.91 15.57
C GLY A 545 -16.71 10.95 14.39
N PRO A 546 -17.48 9.87 14.59
CA PRO A 546 -17.95 9.01 13.49
C PRO A 546 -18.75 9.79 12.43
N ALA A 547 -19.48 10.81 12.88
CA ALA A 547 -20.31 11.67 12.04
C ALA A 547 -19.51 12.56 11.07
N ASP A 548 -18.25 12.90 11.37
CA ASP A 548 -17.40 13.71 10.48
C ASP A 548 -17.03 12.94 9.19
N ARG A 549 -17.16 11.60 9.19
CA ARG A 549 -16.91 10.69 8.05
C ARG A 549 -15.50 10.72 7.45
N LEU A 550 -14.56 11.48 8.03
CA LEU A 550 -13.17 11.62 7.59
C LEU A 550 -12.40 10.30 7.69
N ILE A 551 -12.63 9.53 8.77
CA ILE A 551 -12.01 8.23 8.99
C ILE A 551 -12.99 7.10 8.62
N CYS A 552 -12.52 6.19 7.78
CA CYS A 552 -13.23 4.98 7.38
C CYS A 552 -12.45 3.73 7.79
N PHE A 553 -13.13 2.60 7.96
CA PHE A 553 -12.50 1.30 8.27
C PHE A 553 -12.71 0.31 7.12
N GLY A 554 -11.68 -0.45 6.77
CA GLY A 554 -11.72 -1.46 5.70
C GLY A 554 -11.36 -2.86 6.18
N GLN A 555 -12.16 -3.86 5.83
CA GLN A 555 -11.86 -5.29 6.02
C GLN A 555 -12.25 -6.09 4.76
N LEU A 556 -11.70 -7.29 4.55
CA LEU A 556 -12.15 -8.19 3.48
C LEU A 556 -13.53 -8.80 3.77
N PHE A 557 -14.31 -9.04 2.73
CA PHE A 557 -15.53 -9.85 2.82
C PHE A 557 -15.19 -11.30 3.20
N GLY A 558 -16.08 -11.93 3.97
CA GLY A 558 -15.87 -13.26 4.54
C GLY A 558 -15.02 -13.30 5.83
N MET A 559 -14.29 -12.24 6.18
CA MET A 559 -13.32 -12.24 7.29
C MET A 559 -13.57 -11.13 8.32
N CYS A 560 -13.37 -11.42 9.60
CA CYS A 560 -13.41 -10.48 10.73
C CYS A 560 -14.71 -9.67 10.83
N ASP A 561 -15.85 -10.35 10.65
CA ASP A 561 -17.18 -9.74 10.79
C ASP A 561 -17.47 -9.24 12.22
N GLN A 562 -16.83 -9.82 13.24
CA GLN A 562 -16.87 -9.34 14.63
C GLN A 562 -16.24 -7.96 14.84
N VAL A 563 -15.45 -7.47 13.88
CA VAL A 563 -14.93 -6.09 13.90
C VAL A 563 -15.85 -5.20 13.06
N SER A 564 -16.16 -5.60 11.83
CA SER A 564 -16.87 -4.73 10.88
C SER A 564 -18.31 -4.40 11.31
N PHE A 565 -19.09 -5.39 11.76
CA PHE A 565 -20.52 -5.18 12.02
C PHE A 565 -20.82 -4.44 13.34
N PRO A 566 -20.09 -4.64 14.45
CA PRO A 566 -20.28 -3.81 15.64
C PRO A 566 -19.91 -2.34 15.41
N LEU A 567 -18.82 -2.06 14.68
CA LEU A 567 -18.42 -0.69 14.34
C LEU A 567 -19.43 0.00 13.41
N GLY A 568 -19.92 -0.70 12.39
CA GLY A 568 -20.94 -0.16 11.48
C GLY A 568 -22.26 0.14 12.19
N GLN A 569 -22.69 -0.73 13.11
CA GLN A 569 -23.88 -0.49 13.93
C GLN A 569 -23.72 0.67 14.93
N ALA A 570 -22.48 0.95 15.36
CA ALA A 570 -22.14 2.14 16.14
C ALA A 570 -21.88 3.40 15.29
N GLY A 571 -22.26 3.40 14.00
CA GLY A 571 -22.20 4.58 13.13
C GLY A 571 -20.83 4.93 12.55
N TYR A 572 -19.79 4.13 12.81
CA TYR A 572 -18.49 4.32 12.15
C TYR A 572 -18.58 3.95 10.66
N SER A 573 -17.82 4.65 9.81
CA SER A 573 -17.87 4.47 8.35
C SER A 573 -17.09 3.23 7.91
N VAL A 574 -17.71 2.05 8.08
CA VAL A 574 -17.10 0.73 7.78
C VAL A 574 -17.38 0.29 6.35
N TYR A 575 -16.39 -0.34 5.73
CA TYR A 575 -16.43 -0.92 4.39
C TYR A 575 -15.92 -2.36 4.40
N LYS A 576 -16.61 -3.26 3.70
CA LYS A 576 -16.04 -4.52 3.23
C LYS A 576 -15.47 -4.35 1.82
N TYR A 577 -14.31 -4.94 1.55
CA TYR A 577 -13.85 -5.21 0.20
C TYR A 577 -14.58 -6.45 -0.32
N VAL A 578 -15.38 -6.30 -1.36
CA VAL A 578 -16.38 -7.28 -1.83
C VAL A 578 -16.04 -7.72 -3.26
N PRO A 579 -15.43 -8.91 -3.42
CA PRO A 579 -15.25 -9.57 -4.71
C PRO A 579 -16.57 -9.94 -5.36
N PHE A 580 -16.65 -9.78 -6.66
CA PHE A 580 -17.69 -10.37 -7.52
C PHE A 580 -17.08 -10.84 -8.85
N GLY A 581 -17.78 -11.75 -9.53
CA GLY A 581 -17.34 -12.31 -10.81
C GLY A 581 -17.66 -13.80 -10.98
N PRO A 582 -17.60 -14.34 -12.21
CA PRO A 582 -17.94 -15.73 -12.51
C PRO A 582 -17.10 -16.75 -11.74
N VAL A 583 -17.73 -17.86 -11.30
CA VAL A 583 -17.10 -18.88 -10.43
C VAL A 583 -15.82 -19.47 -11.02
N GLU A 584 -15.71 -19.56 -12.35
CA GLU A 584 -14.54 -20.13 -13.01
C GLU A 584 -13.37 -19.12 -13.15
N GLU A 585 -13.66 -17.81 -13.17
CA GLU A 585 -12.68 -16.73 -13.30
C GLU A 585 -12.11 -16.29 -11.94
N VAL A 586 -12.87 -16.42 -10.85
CA VAL A 586 -12.39 -16.06 -9.49
C VAL A 586 -11.64 -17.18 -8.76
N LEU A 587 -11.33 -18.30 -9.44
CA LEU A 587 -10.62 -19.42 -8.82
C LEU A 587 -9.21 -19.04 -8.30
N PRO A 588 -8.39 -18.23 -9.00
CA PRO A 588 -7.09 -17.78 -8.46
C PRO A 588 -7.25 -16.91 -7.20
N TYR A 589 -8.24 -16.01 -7.19
CA TYR A 589 -8.59 -15.20 -6.01
C TYR A 589 -8.96 -16.07 -4.80
N LEU A 590 -9.82 -17.08 -4.98
CA LEU A 590 -10.22 -18.00 -3.92
C LEU A 590 -9.05 -18.85 -3.39
N SER A 591 -8.13 -19.25 -4.29
CA SER A 591 -6.89 -19.95 -3.95
C SER A 591 -6.00 -19.13 -2.99
N ARG A 592 -5.87 -17.81 -3.23
CA ARG A 592 -5.12 -16.90 -2.35
C ARG A 592 -5.83 -16.67 -1.01
N ARG A 593 -7.15 -16.47 -1.00
CA ARG A 593 -7.96 -16.39 0.24
C ARG A 593 -7.83 -17.65 1.12
N ALA A 594 -7.75 -18.84 0.52
CA ALA A 594 -7.56 -20.09 1.26
C ALA A 594 -6.16 -20.15 1.92
N MET A 595 -5.11 -19.70 1.22
CA MET A 595 -3.75 -19.60 1.77
C MET A 595 -3.63 -18.57 2.89
N GLU A 596 -4.20 -17.36 2.73
CA GLU A 596 -4.22 -16.33 3.77
C GLU A 596 -4.83 -16.87 5.08
N ASN A 597 -5.95 -17.60 4.97
CA ASN A 597 -6.63 -18.18 6.12
C ASN A 597 -5.92 -19.39 6.76
N ARG A 598 -4.82 -19.91 6.15
CA ARG A 598 -3.90 -20.85 6.80
C ARG A 598 -2.92 -20.11 7.72
N GLY A 599 -2.34 -19.00 7.25
CA GLY A 599 -1.31 -18.25 8.00
C GLY A 599 -1.83 -17.60 9.29
N VAL A 600 -3.09 -17.15 9.32
CA VAL A 600 -3.65 -16.38 10.45
C VAL A 600 -4.32 -17.28 11.53
N LEU A 601 -3.61 -18.33 11.95
CA LEU A 601 -4.08 -19.35 12.91
C LEU A 601 -4.76 -18.76 14.17
N ALA A 602 -4.21 -17.68 14.74
CA ALA A 602 -4.74 -17.05 15.94
C ALA A 602 -6.11 -16.36 15.73
N LYS A 603 -6.27 -15.55 14.67
CA LYS A 603 -7.54 -14.83 14.42
C LYS A 603 -8.64 -15.78 13.95
N VAL A 604 -8.30 -16.73 13.08
CA VAL A 604 -9.23 -17.78 12.63
C VAL A 604 -9.72 -18.64 13.81
N LYS A 605 -8.91 -18.80 14.88
CA LYS A 605 -9.34 -19.46 16.13
C LYS A 605 -10.36 -18.64 16.94
N LYS A 606 -10.22 -17.30 17.01
CA LYS A 606 -11.23 -16.40 17.61
C LYS A 606 -12.52 -16.40 16.77
N GLU A 607 -12.41 -16.20 15.46
CA GLU A 607 -13.56 -16.16 14.55
C GLU A 607 -14.35 -17.49 14.55
N LYS A 608 -13.66 -18.65 14.47
CA LYS A 608 -14.29 -19.99 14.68
C LYS A 608 -14.99 -20.12 16.04
N ARG A 609 -14.45 -19.55 17.11
CA ARG A 609 -15.09 -19.59 18.45
C ARG A 609 -16.37 -18.77 18.48
N LEU A 610 -16.32 -17.52 18.00
CA LEU A 610 -17.48 -16.62 17.98
C LEU A 610 -18.61 -17.19 17.09
N LEU A 611 -18.27 -17.71 15.90
CA LEU A 611 -19.21 -18.41 15.02
C LEU A 611 -19.88 -19.60 15.72
N ARG A 612 -19.12 -20.45 16.43
CA ARG A 612 -19.67 -21.58 17.22
C ARG A 612 -20.57 -21.09 18.35
N GLN A 613 -20.20 -20.01 19.04
CA GLN A 613 -21.01 -19.43 20.13
C GLN A 613 -22.36 -18.92 19.61
N GLU A 614 -22.41 -18.21 18.48
CA GLU A 614 -23.68 -17.74 17.91
C GLU A 614 -24.53 -18.90 17.34
N VAL A 615 -23.92 -19.89 16.67
CA VAL A 615 -24.65 -21.09 16.20
C VAL A 615 -25.26 -21.85 17.38
N PHE A 616 -24.48 -22.08 18.45
CA PHE A 616 -24.98 -22.73 19.66
C PHE A 616 -26.07 -21.90 20.37
N ARG A 617 -25.92 -20.56 20.43
CA ARG A 617 -26.96 -19.67 20.95
C ARG A 617 -28.26 -19.82 20.16
N ARG A 618 -28.20 -19.77 18.82
CA ARG A 618 -29.38 -19.91 17.96
C ARG A 618 -30.06 -21.27 18.10
N LEU A 619 -29.29 -22.35 18.17
CA LEU A 619 -29.80 -23.70 18.47
C LEU A 619 -30.55 -23.70 19.81
N ARG A 620 -29.91 -23.23 20.88
CA ARG A 620 -30.49 -23.20 22.24
C ARG A 620 -31.73 -22.30 22.38
N THR A 621 -31.86 -21.25 21.55
CA THR A 621 -33.01 -20.34 21.57
C THR A 621 -34.00 -20.58 20.42
N GLY A 622 -33.96 -21.73 19.74
CA GLY A 622 -34.88 -22.07 18.63
C GLY A 622 -34.74 -21.20 17.36
N GLN A 623 -33.75 -20.33 17.29
CA GLN A 623 -33.52 -19.37 16.19
C GLN A 623 -32.76 -20.00 15.01
N LEU A 624 -33.07 -21.26 14.67
CA LEU A 624 -32.46 -21.96 13.52
C LEU A 624 -32.68 -21.19 12.21
N PHE A 625 -33.92 -20.80 11.93
CA PHE A 625 -34.30 -20.02 10.76
C PHE A 625 -34.22 -18.50 11.01
N TYR A 626 -33.16 -18.04 11.68
CA TYR A 626 -32.94 -16.61 11.95
C TYR A 626 -32.85 -15.79 10.65
N ASN A 627 -33.78 -14.86 10.49
CA ASN A 627 -33.75 -13.82 9.47
C ASN A 627 -33.17 -12.51 10.06
N PRO A 628 -32.07 -11.97 9.50
CA PRO A 628 -31.49 -10.70 9.94
C PRO A 628 -32.47 -9.53 9.82
N SER A 629 -32.91 -9.00 10.96
CA SER A 629 -33.60 -7.71 11.05
C SER A 629 -32.57 -6.62 11.35
N PRO A 630 -32.54 -5.50 10.61
CA PRO A 630 -31.64 -4.39 10.92
C PRO A 630 -31.99 -3.76 12.28
N PRO A 631 -31.03 -3.08 12.95
CA PRO A 631 -31.37 -2.23 14.08
C PRO A 631 -32.40 -1.17 13.65
N VAL A 632 -33.34 -0.85 14.55
CA VAL A 632 -34.22 0.31 14.36
C VAL A 632 -33.35 1.55 14.41
N THR A 633 -33.32 2.32 13.32
CA THR A 633 -32.71 3.65 13.29
C THR A 633 -33.56 4.58 14.15
N THR A 634 -32.98 5.04 15.24
CA THR A 634 -33.45 6.16 16.08
C THR A 634 -32.80 7.47 15.64
#